data_AF-A0A177DW07-F1
#
_entry.id   AF-A0A177DW07-F1
#
_cell.length_a   1.000
_cell.length_b   1.000
_cell.length_c   1.000
_cell.angle_alpha   90.00
_cell.angle_beta   90.00
_cell.angle_gamma   90.00
#
_symmetry.space_group_name_H-M   'P 1'
#
loop_
_entity.id
_entity.type
_entity.pdbx_description
1 polymer ?
#
loop_
_entity_poly.entity_id
_entity_poly.type
_entity_poly.pdbx_seq_one_letter_code
_entity_poly.pdbx_strand_id
1 'polypeptide(L)'
;MASMRSLIPALIASVPLANALFINGSVIAPCDSPIYCYGDLLREIELARPFEDSKTFVDLPTTRPLEEVLAAFANLSRPIENNTALNDFLSEYFGEAGSELEEVPTDELETQPDFLDNVNSSVVRDFTRQVIDIWPDLTRRYVGAGNCSGCVNSFLPVNRTFVVAGGRFREPYYWDSFWIIEGLLRTQGSFTQIAENIIENFMDLVEDIGFVPNGARRYYENRSQPPLLTQMVRVYVEYTQNYTLLERAIPILEKEYEFWVNNRTVTLERAGMNYSLNHYAVSNTQPRPESYYEDYVTANNATYFNEEGEEFNATQPLNETQKATLYSNLASGAESGWDYSARWIANPSDAVTETFFPLRSLNTIEIIPVELNSILYYNEITIAEFHRHQGNYTAAREWAGRAANRSEAMTTVLWSPEHYSYFDYNLTSSSQNIYTLADNTSTPLALQGAPPGKQIWFQISQFYPFWTGAAPESIKNDPKAIRRVYARVEELLESRDGAIAATNLQTGQQWDEPNVWPPLQYILMQGLLNTPLEVSEDDDEQSTEDYIWTQDLSLRIAQRYLDSLYCTWRVTGGATDEVPQLPDSQGNGTIFEKYSDESTNAAGGGGEYTVVEGFGWSNGVLIWAADQFGQRLTTPECGNITAANIGGGDAKRKRSAMELSKRDAQWIKKTKGTRKLRY
;
A
#
# COMPACT_ATOMS: atom_id res chain seq x y z
N MET A 1 2.33 -60.12 -41.08
CA MET A 1 3.26 -59.50 -40.12
C MET A 1 3.26 -58.01 -40.38
N ALA A 2 2.50 -57.26 -39.59
CA ALA A 2 2.35 -55.81 -39.73
C ALA A 2 2.38 -55.17 -38.34
N SER A 3 3.11 -54.06 -38.28
CA SER A 3 3.50 -53.22 -37.15
C SER A 3 2.37 -52.82 -36.18
N MET A 4 2.59 -53.05 -34.88
CA MET A 4 1.80 -52.46 -33.79
C MET A 4 2.30 -51.03 -33.50
N ARG A 5 1.41 -50.04 -33.66
CA ARG A 5 1.58 -48.67 -33.16
C ARG A 5 1.16 -48.65 -31.69
N SER A 6 2.06 -48.22 -30.82
CA SER A 6 1.77 -47.93 -29.40
C SER A 6 1.14 -46.55 -29.30
N LEU A 7 -0.08 -46.48 -28.75
CA LEU A 7 -0.73 -45.25 -28.32
C LEU A 7 -0.16 -44.86 -26.95
N ILE A 8 0.47 -43.69 -26.86
CA ILE A 8 0.84 -43.04 -25.60
C ILE A 8 -0.38 -42.24 -25.14
N PRO A 9 -0.87 -42.41 -23.89
CA PRO A 9 -1.91 -41.55 -23.37
C PRO A 9 -1.32 -40.18 -23.06
N ALA A 10 -1.91 -39.13 -23.64
CA ALA A 10 -1.61 -37.75 -23.30
C ALA A 10 -1.94 -37.50 -21.82
N LEU A 11 -0.95 -37.11 -21.03
CA LEU A 11 -1.18 -36.52 -19.71
C LEU A 11 -1.94 -35.21 -19.92
N ILE A 12 -3.17 -35.17 -19.42
CA ILE A 12 -3.90 -33.91 -19.23
C ILE A 12 -3.18 -33.19 -18.09
N ALA A 13 -2.47 -32.13 -18.42
CA ALA A 13 -1.97 -31.19 -17.42
C ALA A 13 -3.20 -30.57 -16.73
N SER A 14 -3.40 -30.90 -15.46
CA SER A 14 -4.31 -30.18 -14.59
C SER A 14 -3.75 -28.76 -14.43
N VAL A 15 -4.36 -27.80 -15.10
CA VAL A 15 -4.15 -26.38 -14.80
C VAL A 15 -4.51 -26.19 -13.32
N PRO A 16 -3.67 -25.59 -12.48
CA PRO A 16 -4.06 -25.25 -11.12
C PRO A 16 -5.29 -24.34 -11.22
N LEU A 17 -6.36 -24.71 -10.54
CA LEU A 17 -7.50 -23.82 -10.35
C LEU A 17 -6.96 -22.56 -9.68
N ALA A 18 -6.93 -21.43 -10.39
CA ALA A 18 -7.01 -20.15 -9.71
C ALA A 18 -8.19 -20.27 -8.74
N ASN A 19 -7.97 -20.02 -7.44
CA ASN A 19 -9.06 -20.08 -6.46
C ASN A 19 -10.20 -19.21 -7.00
N ALA A 20 -11.27 -19.86 -7.41
CA ALA A 20 -12.37 -19.18 -8.05
C ALA A 20 -13.03 -18.30 -7.00
N LEU A 21 -13.27 -17.04 -7.34
CA LEU A 21 -14.15 -16.14 -6.57
C LEU A 21 -15.35 -16.93 -6.05
N PHE A 22 -15.65 -16.81 -4.75
CA PHE A 22 -16.80 -17.49 -4.19
C PHE A 22 -18.07 -16.82 -4.69
N ILE A 23 -18.82 -17.50 -5.55
CA ILE A 23 -20.09 -17.04 -6.11
C ILE A 23 -21.20 -17.97 -5.65
N ASN A 24 -22.12 -17.45 -4.84
CA ASN A 24 -23.31 -18.16 -4.39
C ASN A 24 -24.55 -17.27 -4.52
N GLY A 25 -25.32 -17.49 -5.60
CA GLY A 25 -26.45 -16.63 -5.95
C GLY A 25 -25.98 -15.21 -6.28
N SER A 26 -26.44 -14.21 -5.52
CA SER A 26 -26.01 -12.80 -5.63
C SER A 26 -24.78 -12.46 -4.79
N VAL A 27 -24.29 -13.40 -3.97
CA VAL A 27 -23.11 -13.20 -3.12
C VAL A 27 -21.86 -13.48 -3.95
N ILE A 28 -20.99 -12.48 -4.05
CA ILE A 28 -19.62 -12.61 -4.56
C ILE A 28 -18.70 -12.16 -3.42
N ALA A 29 -17.85 -13.08 -2.95
CA ALA A 29 -16.97 -12.87 -1.79
C ALA A 29 -15.54 -13.40 -2.07
N PRO A 30 -14.54 -13.03 -1.24
CA PRO A 30 -13.16 -13.42 -1.47
C PRO A 30 -12.91 -14.93 -1.52
N CYS A 31 -13.58 -15.68 -0.65
CA CYS A 31 -13.39 -17.12 -0.50
C CYS A 31 -14.64 -17.81 0.08
N ASP A 32 -14.61 -19.14 0.16
CA ASP A 32 -15.71 -19.97 0.68
C ASP A 32 -15.69 -20.16 2.21
N SER A 33 -14.92 -19.35 2.95
CA SER A 33 -14.93 -19.37 4.41
C SER A 33 -16.17 -18.67 5.00
N PRO A 34 -17.02 -19.38 5.75
CA PRO A 34 -18.20 -18.80 6.42
C PRO A 34 -17.86 -17.99 7.68
N ILE A 35 -16.56 -17.91 8.04
CA ILE A 35 -16.07 -17.13 9.18
C ILE A 35 -15.28 -15.90 8.69
N TYR A 36 -14.48 -16.06 7.64
CA TYR A 36 -13.51 -15.05 7.23
C TYR A 36 -13.87 -14.32 5.93
N CYS A 37 -14.83 -14.81 5.14
CA CYS A 37 -15.13 -14.23 3.83
C CYS A 37 -16.61 -13.90 3.62
N TYR A 38 -17.52 -14.69 4.19
CA TYR A 38 -18.96 -14.43 4.09
C TYR A 38 -19.73 -15.10 5.23
N GLY A 39 -21.06 -14.91 5.27
CA GLY A 39 -21.97 -15.69 6.11
C GLY A 39 -22.46 -14.97 7.37
N ASP A 40 -23.44 -15.59 8.03
CA ASP A 40 -24.12 -14.99 9.19
C ASP A 40 -23.18 -14.84 10.40
N LEU A 41 -22.20 -15.74 10.55
CA LEU A 41 -21.22 -15.68 11.64
C LEU A 41 -20.38 -14.41 11.55
N LEU A 42 -19.75 -14.18 10.39
CA LEU A 42 -19.00 -12.95 10.13
C LEU A 42 -19.89 -11.72 10.36
N ARG A 43 -21.03 -11.65 9.65
CA ARG A 43 -21.94 -10.50 9.72
C ARG A 43 -22.34 -10.15 11.14
N GLU A 44 -22.84 -11.12 11.91
CA GLU A 44 -23.47 -10.83 13.20
C GLU A 44 -22.45 -10.53 14.29
N ILE A 45 -21.24 -11.09 14.20
CA ILE A 45 -20.15 -10.76 15.12
C ILE A 45 -19.63 -9.35 14.84
N GLU A 46 -19.37 -9.02 13.58
CA GLU A 46 -18.88 -7.69 13.18
C GLU A 46 -19.89 -6.59 13.56
N LEU A 47 -21.18 -6.81 13.29
CA LEU A 47 -22.24 -5.85 13.65
C LEU A 47 -22.48 -5.75 15.17
N ALA A 48 -22.10 -6.76 15.96
CA ALA A 48 -22.15 -6.67 17.41
C ALA A 48 -20.98 -5.86 17.99
N ARG A 49 -19.91 -5.62 17.23
CA ARG A 49 -18.73 -4.85 17.64
C ARG A 49 -18.11 -5.29 18.98
N PRO A 50 -17.70 -6.57 19.12
CA PRO A 50 -16.93 -7.02 20.28
C PRO A 50 -15.56 -6.33 20.35
N PHE A 51 -14.98 -6.00 19.20
CA PHE A 51 -13.70 -5.32 19.03
C PHE A 51 -13.87 -3.88 18.54
N GLU A 52 -12.84 -3.06 18.72
CA GLU A 52 -12.82 -1.68 18.21
C GLU A 52 -12.58 -1.65 16.69
N ASP A 53 -11.62 -2.46 16.23
CA ASP A 53 -11.25 -2.66 14.83
C ASP A 53 -11.83 -3.98 14.29
N SER A 54 -12.61 -3.90 13.21
CA SER A 54 -13.21 -5.04 12.50
C SER A 54 -12.17 -6.10 12.11
N LYS A 55 -10.95 -5.69 11.74
CA LYS A 55 -9.86 -6.61 11.39
C LYS A 55 -9.46 -7.55 12.52
N THR A 56 -9.71 -7.18 13.77
CA THR A 56 -9.34 -8.00 14.92
C THR A 56 -10.02 -9.37 14.87
N PHE A 57 -11.31 -9.44 14.55
CA PHE A 57 -12.05 -10.70 14.55
C PHE A 57 -11.62 -11.63 13.41
N VAL A 58 -11.51 -11.09 12.20
CA VAL A 58 -11.10 -11.89 11.01
C VAL A 58 -9.64 -12.36 11.06
N ASP A 59 -8.84 -11.82 11.98
CA ASP A 59 -7.47 -12.28 12.26
C ASP A 59 -7.38 -13.33 13.36
N LEU A 60 -8.49 -13.70 14.03
CA LEU A 60 -8.46 -14.72 15.06
C LEU A 60 -8.48 -16.12 14.43
N PRO A 61 -7.46 -16.97 14.64
CA PRO A 61 -7.56 -18.38 14.28
C PRO A 61 -8.56 -19.10 15.20
N THR A 62 -9.24 -20.11 14.69
CA THR A 62 -10.07 -20.97 15.54
C THR A 62 -9.22 -21.89 16.43
N THR A 63 -9.70 -22.20 17.63
CA THR A 63 -9.06 -23.16 18.57
C THR A 63 -9.81 -24.50 18.66
N ARG A 64 -10.91 -24.61 17.91
CA ARG A 64 -11.73 -25.81 17.72
C ARG A 64 -12.03 -26.02 16.24
N PRO A 65 -12.34 -27.25 15.80
CA PRO A 65 -12.72 -27.52 14.42
C PRO A 65 -13.85 -26.63 13.94
N LEU A 66 -13.81 -26.21 12.66
CA LEU A 66 -14.78 -25.29 12.06
C LEU A 66 -16.25 -25.68 12.34
N GLU A 67 -16.59 -26.97 12.22
CA GLU A 67 -17.95 -27.47 12.46
C GLU A 67 -18.42 -27.25 13.91
N GLU A 68 -17.52 -27.40 14.88
CA GLU A 68 -17.82 -27.15 16.30
C GLU A 68 -18.05 -25.66 16.56
N VAL A 69 -17.23 -24.79 15.96
CA VAL A 69 -17.36 -23.33 16.06
C VAL A 69 -18.72 -22.89 15.50
N LEU A 70 -19.10 -23.38 14.31
CA LEU A 70 -20.38 -23.07 13.68
C LEU A 70 -21.57 -23.57 14.51
N ALA A 71 -21.48 -24.79 15.07
CA ALA A 71 -22.52 -25.35 15.93
C ALA A 71 -22.67 -24.56 17.24
N ALA A 72 -21.56 -24.15 17.85
CA ALA A 72 -21.58 -23.32 19.06
C ALA A 72 -22.17 -21.93 18.78
N PHE A 73 -21.81 -21.31 17.66
CA PHE A 73 -22.38 -20.02 17.22
C PHE A 73 -23.89 -20.09 16.98
N ALA A 74 -24.37 -21.19 16.38
CA ALA A 74 -25.79 -21.42 16.14
C ALA A 74 -26.61 -21.55 17.45
N ASN A 75 -25.95 -21.90 18.57
CA ASN A 75 -26.59 -21.99 19.89
C ASN A 75 -26.65 -20.65 20.64
N LEU A 76 -26.01 -19.58 20.13
CA LEU A 76 -26.11 -18.25 20.74
C LEU A 76 -27.50 -17.64 20.51
N SER A 77 -28.08 -17.07 21.56
CA SER A 77 -29.34 -16.34 21.49
C SER A 77 -29.28 -15.19 20.49
N ARG A 78 -30.37 -14.99 19.73
CA ARG A 78 -30.50 -13.88 18.77
C ARG A 78 -31.37 -12.74 19.32
N PRO A 79 -31.08 -11.47 18.96
CA PRO A 79 -29.95 -11.02 18.13
C PRO A 79 -28.59 -11.20 18.83
N ILE A 80 -27.51 -11.36 18.06
CA ILE A 80 -26.15 -11.34 18.63
C ILE A 80 -25.88 -9.92 19.12
N GLU A 81 -25.42 -9.81 20.36
CA GLU A 81 -25.06 -8.54 21.01
C GLU A 81 -23.69 -8.68 21.67
N ASN A 82 -22.98 -7.56 21.84
CA ASN A 82 -21.74 -7.54 22.63
C ASN A 82 -22.06 -7.71 24.12
N ASN A 83 -22.20 -8.96 24.52
CA ASN A 83 -22.56 -9.38 25.87
C ASN A 83 -21.66 -10.53 26.33
N THR A 84 -21.86 -11.00 27.56
CA THR A 84 -21.08 -12.10 28.13
C THR A 84 -21.13 -13.37 27.28
N ALA A 85 -22.26 -13.70 26.66
CA ALA A 85 -22.38 -14.93 25.87
C ALA A 85 -21.53 -14.91 24.59
N LEU A 86 -21.55 -13.79 23.84
CA LEU A 86 -20.64 -13.60 22.70
C LEU A 86 -19.19 -13.63 23.18
N ASN A 87 -18.90 -12.99 24.31
CA ASN A 87 -17.53 -12.90 24.79
C ASN A 87 -16.96 -14.24 25.27
N ASP A 88 -17.79 -15.07 25.90
CA ASP A 88 -17.47 -16.44 26.30
C ASP A 88 -17.25 -17.31 25.05
N PHE A 89 -18.12 -17.20 24.04
CA PHE A 89 -17.96 -17.89 22.76
C PHE A 89 -16.62 -17.52 22.08
N LEU A 90 -16.30 -16.23 21.93
CA LEU A 90 -15.04 -15.80 21.34
C LEU A 90 -13.83 -16.33 22.13
N SER A 91 -13.89 -16.27 23.47
CA SER A 91 -12.80 -16.74 24.34
C SER A 91 -12.59 -18.26 24.30
N GLU A 92 -13.64 -19.02 24.04
CA GLU A 92 -13.58 -20.49 24.01
C GLU A 92 -13.16 -21.04 22.64
N TYR A 93 -13.64 -20.42 21.55
CA TYR A 93 -13.52 -20.98 20.20
C TYR A 93 -12.48 -20.29 19.30
N PHE A 94 -11.94 -19.14 19.73
CA PHE A 94 -10.94 -18.38 18.97
C PHE A 94 -9.65 -18.15 19.77
N GLY A 95 -8.54 -18.04 19.04
CA GLY A 95 -7.20 -17.80 19.56
C GLY A 95 -6.86 -16.31 19.58
N GLU A 96 -5.57 -16.01 19.66
CA GLU A 96 -5.08 -14.63 19.63
C GLU A 96 -4.80 -14.20 18.18
N ALA A 97 -5.16 -12.97 17.83
CA ALA A 97 -4.86 -12.41 16.52
C ALA A 97 -3.34 -12.37 16.31
N GLY A 98 -2.86 -12.97 15.21
CA GLY A 98 -1.43 -13.05 14.92
C GLY A 98 -0.70 -14.20 15.62
N SER A 99 -1.40 -15.07 16.36
CA SER A 99 -0.80 -16.29 16.92
C SER A 99 -0.36 -17.30 15.85
N GLU A 100 -0.73 -17.07 14.58
CA GLU A 100 -0.21 -17.83 13.45
C GLU A 100 1.23 -17.45 13.06
N LEU A 101 1.81 -16.47 13.75
CA LEU A 101 3.14 -15.91 13.49
C LEU A 101 4.03 -16.04 14.72
N GLU A 102 5.33 -16.14 14.47
CA GLU A 102 6.34 -16.03 15.51
C GLU A 102 7.45 -15.05 15.12
N GLU A 103 8.09 -14.48 16.14
CA GLU A 103 9.28 -13.66 16.01
C GLU A 103 10.47 -14.54 15.57
N VAL A 104 11.30 -14.01 14.67
CA VAL A 104 12.57 -14.65 14.32
C VAL A 104 13.62 -14.25 15.36
N PRO A 105 14.43 -15.18 15.90
CA PRO A 105 15.45 -14.87 16.89
C PRO A 105 16.40 -13.77 16.41
N THR A 106 16.69 -12.78 17.27
CA THR A 106 17.49 -11.61 16.87
C THR A 106 18.94 -11.94 16.54
N ASP A 107 19.47 -13.06 17.04
CA ASP A 107 20.79 -13.59 16.70
C ASP A 107 20.86 -14.20 15.28
N GLU A 108 19.72 -14.43 14.63
CA GLU A 108 19.62 -14.81 13.21
C GLU A 108 19.48 -13.59 12.27
N LEU A 109 19.34 -12.37 12.82
CA LEU A 109 18.96 -11.15 12.09
C LEU A 109 20.08 -10.11 12.10
N GLU A 110 21.23 -10.47 11.52
CA GLU A 110 22.39 -9.59 11.41
C GLU A 110 22.14 -8.46 10.40
N THR A 111 22.51 -7.24 10.76
CA THR A 111 22.52 -6.05 9.88
C THR A 111 23.95 -5.64 9.55
N GLN A 112 24.20 -5.21 8.31
CA GLN A 112 25.50 -4.70 7.84
C GLN A 112 25.32 -3.47 6.91
N PRO A 113 24.81 -2.34 7.43
CA PRO A 113 24.45 -1.18 6.61
C PRO A 113 25.67 -0.32 6.24
N ASP A 114 26.57 -0.86 5.41
CA ASP A 114 27.84 -0.23 5.02
C ASP A 114 27.67 1.14 4.36
N PHE A 115 26.52 1.40 3.72
CA PHE A 115 26.22 2.69 3.09
C PHE A 115 26.24 3.87 4.09
N LEU A 116 26.01 3.61 5.38
CA LEU A 116 26.04 4.63 6.43
C LEU A 116 27.40 5.32 6.55
N ASP A 117 28.49 4.68 6.09
CA ASP A 117 29.82 5.29 6.05
C ASP A 117 29.91 6.47 5.06
N ASN A 118 29.00 6.52 4.08
CA ASN A 118 28.89 7.60 3.11
C ASN A 118 27.89 8.70 3.51
N VAL A 119 27.31 8.62 4.71
CA VAL A 119 26.40 9.65 5.23
C VAL A 119 27.20 10.70 6.00
N ASN A 120 27.21 11.95 5.51
CA ASN A 120 28.08 13.01 6.03
C ASN A 120 27.62 13.55 7.40
N SER A 121 26.32 13.62 7.67
CA SER A 121 25.79 14.07 8.96
C SER A 121 25.76 12.91 9.96
N SER A 122 26.43 13.06 11.11
CA SER A 122 26.39 12.08 12.21
C SER A 122 24.97 11.86 12.72
N VAL A 123 24.18 12.94 12.83
CA VAL A 123 22.79 12.90 13.28
C VAL A 123 21.93 12.08 12.33
N VAL A 124 22.04 12.31 11.02
CA VAL A 124 21.30 11.55 10.00
C VAL A 124 21.72 10.09 10.05
N ARG A 125 23.02 9.81 10.08
CA ARG A 125 23.56 8.46 10.15
C ARG A 125 23.06 7.68 11.37
N ASP A 126 23.07 8.29 12.55
CA ASP A 126 22.67 7.63 13.79
C ASP A 126 21.15 7.45 13.88
N PHE A 127 20.37 8.40 13.35
CA PHE A 127 18.93 8.24 13.19
C PHE A 127 18.59 7.11 12.22
N THR A 128 19.20 7.07 11.03
CA THR A 128 19.00 5.99 10.06
C THR A 128 19.40 4.64 10.65
N ARG A 129 20.47 4.57 11.45
CA ARG A 129 20.84 3.34 12.17
C ARG A 129 19.75 2.85 13.12
N GLN A 130 19.14 3.74 13.91
CA GLN A 130 18.01 3.36 14.78
C GLN A 130 16.80 2.88 13.98
N VAL A 131 16.56 3.43 12.79
CA VAL A 131 15.50 2.95 11.91
C VAL A 131 15.84 1.57 11.33
N ILE A 132 17.10 1.28 11.04
CA ILE A 132 17.54 -0.07 10.63
C ILE A 132 17.34 -1.09 11.78
N ASP A 133 17.58 -0.68 13.03
CA ASP A 133 17.47 -1.55 14.20
C ASP A 133 16.04 -2.04 14.48
N ILE A 134 15.02 -1.54 13.77
CA ILE A 134 13.64 -2.00 13.89
C ILE A 134 13.33 -3.24 13.05
N TRP A 135 14.14 -3.56 12.04
CA TRP A 135 13.85 -4.68 11.15
C TRP A 135 13.71 -6.02 11.86
N PRO A 136 14.54 -6.35 12.87
CA PRO A 136 14.34 -7.54 13.68
C PRO A 136 12.93 -7.60 14.31
N ASP A 137 12.47 -6.48 14.87
CA ASP A 137 11.16 -6.38 15.52
C ASP A 137 9.99 -6.54 14.54
N LEU A 138 10.19 -6.31 13.24
CA LEU A 138 9.19 -6.47 12.18
C LEU A 138 9.32 -7.80 11.41
N THR A 139 10.34 -8.62 11.69
CA THR A 139 10.56 -9.87 10.95
C THR A 139 9.77 -11.02 11.57
N ARG A 140 9.01 -11.76 10.76
CA ARG A 140 8.15 -12.86 11.21
C ARG A 140 8.35 -14.14 10.39
N ARG A 141 7.97 -15.26 11.01
CA ARG A 141 7.78 -16.57 10.36
C ARG A 141 6.35 -17.07 10.60
N TYR A 142 5.76 -17.67 9.59
CA TYR A 142 4.45 -18.32 9.69
C TYR A 142 4.57 -19.71 10.33
N VAL A 143 3.72 -19.99 11.32
CA VAL A 143 3.68 -21.27 12.06
C VAL A 143 2.33 -21.99 12.02
N GLY A 144 1.33 -21.39 11.36
CA GLY A 144 -0.02 -21.95 11.26
C GLY A 144 -0.87 -21.77 12.53
N ALA A 145 -2.12 -22.24 12.49
CA ALA A 145 -3.13 -22.07 13.56
C ALA A 145 -2.88 -22.92 14.83
N GLY A 146 -1.63 -23.23 15.17
CA GLY A 146 -1.28 -24.15 16.25
C GLY A 146 -1.66 -25.61 15.98
N ASN A 147 -1.60 -26.44 17.00
CA ASN A 147 -1.72 -27.90 16.87
C ASN A 147 -3.19 -28.36 17.04
N CYS A 148 -4.05 -28.02 16.08
CA CYS A 148 -5.47 -28.40 16.06
C CYS A 148 -5.89 -28.94 14.69
N SER A 149 -6.37 -30.20 14.66
CA SER A 149 -6.92 -30.80 13.43
C SER A 149 -8.31 -30.22 13.13
N GLY A 150 -8.51 -29.68 11.93
CA GLY A 150 -9.78 -29.10 11.50
C GLY A 150 -10.01 -27.64 11.95
N CYS A 151 -9.08 -27.06 12.71
CA CYS A 151 -9.06 -25.62 12.94
C CYS A 151 -8.68 -24.89 11.64
N VAL A 152 -9.27 -23.72 11.46
CA VAL A 152 -9.03 -22.80 10.35
C VAL A 152 -8.50 -21.46 10.85
N ASN A 153 -7.80 -20.76 9.97
CA ASN A 153 -7.38 -19.38 10.13
C ASN A 153 -7.58 -18.62 8.80
N SER A 154 -7.45 -17.30 8.86
CA SER A 154 -7.48 -16.45 7.68
C SER A 154 -6.11 -16.29 7.03
N PHE A 155 -5.00 -16.63 7.68
CA PHE A 155 -3.67 -16.42 7.11
C PHE A 155 -3.37 -17.39 5.94
N LEU A 156 -2.93 -16.85 4.81
CA LEU A 156 -2.47 -17.64 3.67
C LEU A 156 -1.06 -18.17 3.95
N PRO A 157 -0.83 -19.50 3.94
CA PRO A 157 0.48 -20.05 4.26
C PRO A 157 1.60 -19.46 3.41
N VAL A 158 2.66 -19.01 4.08
CA VAL A 158 3.92 -18.60 3.45
C VAL A 158 5.06 -19.42 4.07
N ASN A 159 6.02 -19.84 3.24
CA ASN A 159 7.02 -20.84 3.64
C ASN A 159 8.30 -20.25 4.21
N ARG A 160 8.55 -18.95 3.96
CA ARG A 160 9.80 -18.28 4.30
C ARG A 160 9.55 -17.06 5.18
N THR A 161 10.60 -16.57 5.83
CA THR A 161 10.52 -15.35 6.66
C THR A 161 10.12 -14.13 5.83
N PHE A 162 9.46 -13.18 6.45
CA PHE A 162 9.05 -11.94 5.80
C PHE A 162 9.06 -10.80 6.82
N VAL A 163 8.98 -9.57 6.32
CA VAL A 163 8.84 -8.37 7.14
C VAL A 163 7.41 -7.86 7.00
N VAL A 164 6.79 -7.52 8.13
CA VAL A 164 5.46 -6.91 8.14
C VAL A 164 5.56 -5.39 8.10
N ALA A 165 4.48 -4.72 7.69
CA ALA A 165 4.43 -3.25 7.70
C ALA A 165 4.45 -2.68 9.13
N GLY A 166 3.71 -3.28 10.07
CA GLY A 166 3.65 -2.84 11.47
C GLY A 166 2.23 -2.75 12.03
N GLY A 167 2.11 -2.81 13.35
CA GLY A 167 0.89 -2.66 14.13
C GLY A 167 -0.16 -3.72 13.81
N ARG A 168 -1.30 -3.28 13.28
CA ARG A 168 -2.42 -4.15 12.86
C ARG A 168 -2.13 -4.95 11.59
N PHE A 169 -1.13 -4.54 10.81
CA PHE A 169 -0.73 -5.16 9.55
C PHE A 169 0.28 -6.27 9.84
N ARG A 170 -0.21 -7.50 9.97
CA ARG A 170 0.58 -8.66 10.45
C ARG A 170 0.96 -9.63 9.35
N GLU A 171 0.46 -9.40 8.16
CA GLU A 171 0.72 -10.17 6.95
C GLU A 171 1.69 -9.38 6.07
N PRO A 172 2.44 -10.05 5.17
CA PRO A 172 3.14 -9.33 4.11
C PRO A 172 2.07 -8.68 3.22
N TYR A 173 2.14 -7.36 3.09
CA TYR A 173 1.35 -6.59 2.13
C TYR A 173 2.13 -6.43 0.83
N TYR A 174 1.43 -6.50 -0.29
CA TYR A 174 2.05 -6.64 -1.59
C TYR A 174 2.91 -5.42 -1.95
N TRP A 175 2.29 -4.25 -2.18
CA TRP A 175 3.06 -3.11 -2.68
C TRP A 175 4.01 -2.51 -1.63
N ASP A 176 3.66 -2.54 -0.34
CA ASP A 176 4.51 -2.14 0.80
C ASP A 176 5.89 -2.82 0.74
N SER A 177 5.87 -4.10 0.36
CA SER A 177 7.06 -4.94 0.31
C SER A 177 8.12 -4.45 -0.67
N PHE A 178 7.76 -3.65 -1.68
CA PHE A 178 8.73 -3.10 -2.61
C PHE A 178 9.68 -2.13 -1.89
N TRP A 179 9.13 -1.18 -1.13
CA TRP A 179 9.94 -0.22 -0.37
C TRP A 179 10.63 -0.88 0.83
N ILE A 180 10.00 -1.89 1.44
CA ILE A 180 10.68 -2.72 2.45
C ILE A 180 11.92 -3.35 1.84
N ILE A 181 11.81 -4.03 0.69
CA ILE A 181 12.94 -4.67 0.00
C ILE A 181 14.05 -3.66 -0.34
N GLU A 182 13.71 -2.47 -0.83
CA GLU A 182 14.70 -1.39 -1.07
C GLU A 182 15.51 -1.06 0.20
N GLY A 183 14.85 -1.02 1.37
CA GLY A 183 15.52 -0.84 2.67
C GLY A 183 16.31 -2.05 3.14
N LEU A 184 15.78 -3.26 2.95
CA LEU A 184 16.43 -4.51 3.35
C LEU A 184 17.74 -4.74 2.58
N LEU A 185 17.75 -4.47 1.27
CA LEU A 185 18.94 -4.62 0.43
C LEU A 185 20.06 -3.66 0.86
N ARG A 186 19.73 -2.45 1.34
CA ARG A 186 20.71 -1.49 1.91
C ARG A 186 21.14 -1.83 3.33
N THR A 187 20.27 -2.51 4.07
CA THR A 187 20.57 -3.01 5.43
C THR A 187 21.58 -4.16 5.40
N GLN A 188 21.56 -4.98 4.34
CA GLN A 188 22.44 -6.13 4.13
C GLN A 188 22.39 -7.15 5.28
N GLY A 189 23.42 -8.01 5.39
CA GLY A 189 23.46 -9.11 6.34
C GLY A 189 22.35 -10.14 6.05
N SER A 190 21.65 -10.58 7.09
CA SER A 190 20.53 -11.52 6.96
C SER A 190 19.37 -10.95 6.11
N PHE A 191 19.26 -9.62 6.03
CA PHE A 191 18.13 -8.95 5.37
C PHE A 191 18.16 -9.05 3.85
N THR A 192 19.32 -9.30 3.23
CA THR A 192 19.40 -9.65 1.80
C THR A 192 18.67 -10.97 1.51
N GLN A 193 18.84 -11.98 2.36
CA GLN A 193 18.11 -13.26 2.21
C GLN A 193 16.62 -13.09 2.52
N ILE A 194 16.27 -12.24 3.49
CA ILE A 194 14.86 -11.96 3.81
C ILE A 194 14.16 -11.27 2.64
N ALA A 195 14.84 -10.38 1.91
CA ALA A 195 14.31 -9.80 0.67
C ALA A 195 13.99 -10.88 -0.38
N GLU A 196 14.90 -11.84 -0.59
CA GLU A 196 14.65 -12.99 -1.46
C GLU A 196 13.45 -13.83 -0.98
N ASN A 197 13.36 -14.06 0.33
CA ASN A 197 12.29 -14.84 0.94
C ASN A 197 10.91 -14.20 0.70
N ILE A 198 10.82 -12.86 0.77
CA ILE A 198 9.58 -12.12 0.46
C ILE A 198 9.19 -12.33 -1.00
N ILE A 199 10.14 -12.16 -1.94
CA ILE A 199 9.91 -12.36 -3.38
C ILE A 199 9.44 -13.79 -3.66
N GLU A 200 10.12 -14.78 -3.09
CA GLU A 200 9.81 -16.20 -3.22
C GLU A 200 8.44 -16.55 -2.64
N ASN A 201 8.06 -15.97 -1.50
CA ASN A 201 6.72 -16.14 -0.93
C ASN A 201 5.63 -15.56 -1.86
N PHE A 202 5.85 -14.40 -2.48
CA PHE A 202 4.90 -13.86 -3.44
C PHE A 202 4.83 -14.68 -4.72
N MET A 203 5.95 -15.23 -5.19
CA MET A 203 5.95 -16.18 -6.30
C MET A 203 5.15 -17.44 -5.98
N ASP A 204 5.28 -18.00 -4.77
CA ASP A 204 4.44 -19.12 -4.31
C ASP A 204 2.93 -18.73 -4.37
N LEU A 205 2.56 -17.53 -3.91
CA LEU A 205 1.17 -17.05 -3.97
C LEU A 205 0.65 -16.88 -5.40
N VAL A 206 1.48 -16.40 -6.34
CA VAL A 206 1.09 -16.34 -7.77
C VAL A 206 0.94 -17.74 -8.36
N GLU A 207 1.77 -18.70 -7.98
CA GLU A 207 1.65 -20.10 -8.40
C GLU A 207 0.32 -20.71 -7.94
N ASP A 208 -0.06 -20.48 -6.69
CA ASP A 208 -1.25 -21.07 -6.06
C ASP A 208 -2.55 -20.32 -6.41
N ILE A 209 -2.53 -18.98 -6.39
CA ILE A 209 -3.73 -18.12 -6.47
C ILE A 209 -3.87 -17.48 -7.85
N GLY A 210 -2.75 -17.24 -8.55
CA GLY A 210 -2.70 -16.65 -9.89
C GLY A 210 -2.27 -15.18 -9.93
N PHE A 211 -2.20 -14.52 -8.78
CA PHE A 211 -1.73 -13.15 -8.58
C PHE A 211 -1.27 -12.99 -7.13
N VAL A 212 -0.56 -11.91 -6.79
CA VAL A 212 -0.26 -11.60 -5.39
C VAL A 212 -1.48 -10.91 -4.75
N PRO A 213 -2.12 -11.49 -3.72
CA PRO A 213 -3.22 -10.83 -3.01
C PRO A 213 -2.75 -9.57 -2.28
N ASN A 214 -3.68 -8.66 -1.96
CA ASN A 214 -3.40 -7.43 -1.20
C ASN A 214 -2.49 -7.67 0.01
N GLY A 215 -2.80 -8.69 0.80
CA GLY A 215 -1.90 -9.28 1.79
C GLY A 215 -2.15 -10.78 1.93
N ALA A 216 -1.32 -11.49 2.70
CA ALA A 216 -1.44 -12.95 2.86
C ALA A 216 -2.61 -13.37 3.78
N ARG A 217 -3.84 -13.00 3.43
CA ARG A 217 -5.09 -13.38 4.12
C ARG A 217 -6.16 -13.84 3.14
N ARG A 218 -6.98 -14.81 3.54
CA ARG A 218 -8.07 -15.40 2.76
C ARG A 218 -9.09 -14.35 2.29
N TYR A 219 -9.36 -13.35 3.13
CA TYR A 219 -10.25 -12.24 2.78
C TYR A 219 -9.67 -11.28 1.73
N TYR A 220 -8.43 -11.49 1.28
CA TYR A 220 -7.79 -10.80 0.17
C TYR A 220 -7.74 -11.63 -1.13
N GLU A 221 -8.21 -12.88 -1.16
CA GLU A 221 -8.13 -13.78 -2.33
C GLU A 221 -8.92 -13.30 -3.57
N ASN A 222 -9.68 -12.19 -3.50
CA ASN A 222 -10.33 -11.58 -4.66
C ASN A 222 -9.69 -10.27 -5.16
N ARG A 223 -8.67 -9.74 -4.47
CA ARG A 223 -8.07 -8.46 -4.81
C ARG A 223 -6.56 -8.44 -4.61
N SER A 224 -5.88 -7.78 -5.52
CA SER A 224 -4.43 -7.58 -5.46
C SER A 224 -4.10 -6.25 -4.78
N GLN A 225 -2.97 -5.67 -5.17
CA GLN A 225 -2.48 -4.32 -4.86
C GLN A 225 -1.65 -3.84 -6.07
N PRO A 226 -1.13 -2.60 -6.10
CA PRO A 226 -0.24 -2.13 -7.18
C PRO A 226 0.87 -3.16 -7.52
N PRO A 227 0.96 -3.66 -8.77
CA PRO A 227 1.66 -4.91 -9.05
C PRO A 227 3.18 -4.77 -9.17
N LEU A 228 3.87 -4.77 -8.03
CA LEU A 228 5.30 -4.49 -7.95
C LEU A 228 6.21 -5.73 -7.86
N LEU A 229 5.69 -6.97 -7.94
CA LEU A 229 6.52 -8.20 -7.82
C LEU A 229 7.63 -8.24 -8.87
N THR A 230 7.34 -7.85 -10.11
CA THR A 230 8.34 -7.76 -11.18
C THR A 230 9.47 -6.80 -10.79
N GLN A 231 9.13 -5.67 -10.15
CA GLN A 231 10.10 -4.68 -9.70
C GLN A 231 10.89 -5.14 -8.47
N MET A 232 10.26 -5.89 -7.56
CA MET A 232 10.96 -6.53 -6.44
C MET A 232 12.02 -7.52 -6.94
N VAL A 233 11.68 -8.38 -7.91
CA VAL A 233 12.63 -9.28 -8.57
C VAL A 233 13.75 -8.46 -9.20
N ARG A 234 13.42 -7.38 -9.92
CA ARG A 234 14.40 -6.50 -10.60
C ARG A 234 15.42 -5.93 -9.62
N VAL A 235 14.98 -5.22 -8.58
CA VAL A 235 15.91 -4.59 -7.64
C VAL A 235 16.76 -5.63 -6.91
N TYR A 236 16.21 -6.81 -6.61
CA TYR A 236 16.96 -7.89 -5.99
C TYR A 236 18.04 -8.46 -6.92
N VAL A 237 17.72 -8.78 -8.18
CA VAL A 237 18.71 -9.36 -9.11
C VAL A 237 19.76 -8.34 -9.55
N GLU A 238 19.39 -7.06 -9.70
CA GLU A 238 20.33 -5.97 -9.96
C GLU A 238 21.30 -5.78 -8.78
N TYR A 239 20.80 -5.85 -7.54
CA TYR A 239 21.64 -5.70 -6.36
C TYR A 239 22.57 -6.90 -6.15
N THR A 240 22.01 -8.13 -6.18
CA THR A 240 22.74 -9.36 -5.85
C THR A 240 23.54 -9.93 -7.02
N GLN A 241 23.26 -9.49 -8.25
CA GLN A 241 23.72 -10.11 -9.49
C GLN A 241 23.29 -11.58 -9.63
N ASN A 242 22.29 -12.03 -8.85
CA ASN A 242 21.78 -13.39 -8.84
C ASN A 242 20.72 -13.60 -9.94
N TYR A 243 21.15 -13.62 -11.19
CA TYR A 243 20.25 -13.81 -12.33
C TYR A 243 19.68 -15.23 -12.47
N THR A 244 20.10 -16.21 -11.65
CA THR A 244 19.50 -17.57 -11.69
C THR A 244 18.06 -17.58 -11.18
N LEU A 245 17.67 -16.62 -10.34
CA LEU A 245 16.29 -16.43 -9.89
C LEU A 245 15.32 -16.25 -11.07
N LEU A 246 15.80 -15.69 -12.20
CA LEU A 246 14.98 -15.43 -13.38
C LEU A 246 14.41 -16.70 -14.03
N GLU A 247 15.03 -17.87 -13.86
CA GLU A 247 14.51 -19.13 -14.40
C GLU A 247 13.13 -19.46 -13.81
N ARG A 248 12.96 -19.21 -12.51
CA ARG A 248 11.68 -19.35 -11.82
C ARG A 248 10.81 -18.11 -12.00
N ALA A 249 11.39 -16.92 -11.87
CA ALA A 249 10.61 -15.69 -11.78
C ALA A 249 9.84 -15.36 -13.07
N ILE A 250 10.48 -15.41 -14.24
CA ILE A 250 9.85 -14.96 -15.50
C ILE A 250 8.47 -15.59 -15.74
N PRO A 251 8.29 -16.93 -15.78
CA PRO A 251 6.97 -17.50 -16.04
C PRO A 251 5.91 -17.14 -14.99
N ILE A 252 6.32 -16.88 -13.74
CA ILE A 252 5.43 -16.47 -12.66
C ILE A 252 5.01 -15.00 -12.83
N LEU A 253 5.96 -14.11 -13.18
CA LEU A 253 5.68 -12.70 -13.47
C LEU A 253 4.75 -12.56 -14.68
N GLU A 254 4.94 -13.37 -15.72
CA GLU A 254 4.03 -13.41 -16.87
C GLU A 254 2.63 -13.88 -16.45
N LYS A 255 2.53 -14.88 -15.57
CA LYS A 255 1.24 -15.37 -15.03
C LYS A 255 0.51 -14.27 -14.26
N GLU A 256 1.20 -13.53 -13.40
CA GLU A 256 0.60 -12.40 -12.69
C GLU A 256 0.18 -11.27 -13.64
N TYR A 257 1.02 -10.93 -14.63
CA TYR A 257 0.65 -9.92 -15.63
C TYR A 257 -0.63 -10.32 -16.40
N GLU A 258 -0.77 -11.60 -16.74
CA GLU A 258 -2.00 -12.12 -17.37
C GLU A 258 -3.24 -11.99 -16.48
N PHE A 259 -3.11 -12.01 -15.14
CA PHE A 259 -4.24 -11.69 -14.27
C PHE A 259 -4.75 -10.27 -14.53
N TRP A 260 -3.86 -9.27 -14.63
CA TRP A 260 -4.23 -7.89 -14.91
C TRP A 260 -4.83 -7.73 -16.31
N VAL A 261 -4.22 -8.35 -17.32
CA VAL A 261 -4.74 -8.30 -18.69
C VAL A 261 -6.14 -8.91 -18.78
N ASN A 262 -6.36 -10.07 -18.18
CA ASN A 262 -7.62 -10.80 -18.34
C ASN A 262 -8.75 -10.25 -17.47
N ASN A 263 -8.45 -9.68 -16.30
CA ASN A 263 -9.48 -9.30 -15.31
C ASN A 263 -9.63 -7.79 -15.11
N ARG A 264 -8.71 -6.97 -15.62
CA ARG A 264 -8.63 -5.53 -15.31
C ARG A 264 -8.48 -4.64 -16.55
N THR A 265 -8.63 -5.17 -17.77
CA THR A 265 -8.48 -4.37 -19.00
C THR A 265 -9.78 -3.69 -19.41
N VAL A 266 -9.69 -2.41 -19.75
CA VAL A 266 -10.73 -1.60 -20.39
C VAL A 266 -10.22 -1.14 -21.76
N THR A 267 -11.09 -1.13 -22.77
CA THR A 267 -10.76 -0.66 -24.12
C THR A 267 -11.56 0.59 -24.46
N LEU A 268 -10.87 1.64 -24.93
CA LEU A 268 -11.43 2.93 -25.32
C LEU A 268 -11.20 3.19 -26.80
N GLU A 269 -12.22 3.72 -27.49
CA GLU A 269 -12.05 4.22 -28.85
C GLU A 269 -11.71 5.73 -28.82
N ARG A 270 -10.60 6.12 -29.45
CA ARG A 270 -10.20 7.53 -29.64
C ARG A 270 -9.67 7.74 -31.05
N ALA A 271 -10.24 8.72 -31.75
CA ALA A 271 -9.85 9.07 -33.13
C ALA A 271 -9.82 7.87 -34.10
N GLY A 272 -10.76 6.92 -33.95
CA GLY A 272 -10.83 5.71 -34.78
C GLY A 272 -9.83 4.61 -34.43
N MET A 273 -9.11 4.73 -33.31
CA MET A 273 -8.18 3.71 -32.79
C MET A 273 -8.63 3.23 -31.42
N ASN A 274 -8.42 1.94 -31.14
CA ASN A 274 -8.72 1.34 -29.85
C ASN A 274 -7.46 1.32 -28.98
N TYR A 275 -7.58 1.82 -27.76
CA TYR A 275 -6.53 1.82 -26.75
C TYR A 275 -6.98 0.98 -25.56
N SER A 276 -6.15 0.05 -25.12
CA SER A 276 -6.41 -0.80 -23.97
C SER A 276 -5.54 -0.37 -22.80
N LEU A 277 -6.17 -0.11 -21.66
CA LEU A 277 -5.54 0.26 -20.39
C LEU A 277 -6.20 -0.54 -19.26
N ASN A 278 -5.65 -0.46 -18.06
CA ASN A 278 -6.15 -1.20 -16.91
C ASN A 278 -6.79 -0.28 -15.84
N HIS A 279 -7.72 -0.84 -15.06
CA HIS A 279 -8.35 -0.21 -13.90
C HIS A 279 -8.35 -1.15 -12.69
N TYR A 280 -8.61 -0.64 -11.48
CA TYR A 280 -8.89 -1.48 -10.31
C TYR A 280 -10.39 -1.84 -10.30
N ALA A 281 -10.72 -3.13 -10.30
CA ALA A 281 -12.10 -3.58 -10.51
C ALA A 281 -12.39 -4.94 -9.83
N VAL A 282 -12.43 -4.92 -8.51
CA VAL A 282 -12.69 -6.09 -7.68
C VAL A 282 -14.15 -6.51 -7.77
N SER A 283 -14.39 -7.75 -8.18
CA SER A 283 -15.72 -8.35 -8.11
C SER A 283 -16.05 -8.72 -6.67
N ASN A 284 -16.97 -7.97 -6.06
CA ASN A 284 -17.36 -8.15 -4.67
C ASN A 284 -18.76 -7.56 -4.44
N THR A 285 -19.63 -8.28 -3.72
CA THR A 285 -20.98 -7.79 -3.39
C THR A 285 -21.25 -7.74 -1.89
N GLN A 286 -20.23 -7.94 -1.06
CA GLN A 286 -20.31 -7.97 0.40
C GLN A 286 -19.40 -6.91 1.04
N PRO A 287 -19.67 -6.45 2.27
CA PRO A 287 -18.69 -5.68 3.03
C PRO A 287 -17.33 -6.39 3.08
N ARG A 288 -16.22 -5.65 3.00
CA ARG A 288 -14.88 -6.19 3.19
C ARG A 288 -14.80 -6.83 4.59
N PRO A 289 -14.35 -8.09 4.76
CA PRO A 289 -14.32 -8.73 6.07
C PRO A 289 -13.50 -7.96 7.12
N GLU A 290 -12.38 -7.35 6.73
CA GLU A 290 -11.51 -6.59 7.64
C GLU A 290 -12.01 -5.19 8.00
N SER A 291 -13.06 -4.71 7.33
CA SER A 291 -13.73 -3.41 7.55
C SER A 291 -15.25 -3.60 7.44
N TYR A 292 -15.77 -4.72 7.96
CA TYR A 292 -17.14 -5.16 7.69
C TYR A 292 -18.18 -4.19 8.24
N TYR A 293 -17.99 -3.76 9.49
CA TYR A 293 -18.88 -2.81 10.13
C TYR A 293 -18.89 -1.47 9.38
N GLU A 294 -17.71 -0.97 9.02
CA GLU A 294 -17.50 0.28 8.31
C GLU A 294 -18.23 0.26 6.96
N ASP A 295 -17.92 -0.72 6.11
CA ASP A 295 -18.53 -0.88 4.79
C ASP A 295 -20.06 -1.08 4.89
N TYR A 296 -20.52 -1.88 5.86
CA TYR A 296 -21.95 -2.11 6.09
C TYR A 296 -22.66 -0.81 6.49
N VAL A 297 -22.07 -0.05 7.43
CA VAL A 297 -22.62 1.23 7.88
C VAL A 297 -22.65 2.20 6.72
N THR A 298 -21.56 2.35 5.97
CA THR A 298 -21.51 3.17 4.75
C THR A 298 -22.67 2.80 3.84
N ALA A 299 -22.86 1.53 3.47
CA ALA A 299 -23.92 1.13 2.55
C ALA A 299 -25.36 1.23 3.09
N ASN A 300 -25.58 1.07 4.41
CA ASN A 300 -26.93 0.86 4.97
C ASN A 300 -27.43 1.97 5.89
N ASN A 301 -26.57 2.75 6.54
CA ASN A 301 -27.03 3.77 7.47
C ASN A 301 -27.69 4.93 6.72
N ALA A 302 -28.80 5.39 7.32
CA ALA A 302 -29.53 6.57 6.89
C ALA A 302 -28.99 7.85 7.54
N THR A 303 -28.29 7.74 8.68
CA THR A 303 -27.71 8.85 9.43
C THR A 303 -26.30 8.52 9.91
N TYR A 304 -25.44 9.54 9.98
CA TYR A 304 -24.04 9.45 10.41
C TYR A 304 -23.72 10.57 11.38
N PHE A 305 -22.68 10.38 12.17
CA PHE A 305 -22.18 11.39 13.11
C PHE A 305 -20.73 11.73 12.76
N ASN A 306 -20.38 13.02 12.71
CA ASN A 306 -18.97 13.40 12.63
C ASN A 306 -18.22 13.22 13.96
N GLU A 307 -16.91 13.47 13.95
CA GLU A 307 -16.08 13.41 15.16
C GLU A 307 -16.59 14.40 16.24
N GLU A 308 -17.24 15.48 15.81
CA GLU A 308 -17.92 16.46 16.65
C GLU A 308 -19.33 16.03 17.12
N GLY A 309 -19.83 14.89 16.66
CA GLY A 309 -21.13 14.34 17.02
C GLY A 309 -22.32 14.99 16.30
N GLU A 310 -22.10 15.72 15.22
CA GLU A 310 -23.13 16.31 14.36
C GLU A 310 -23.77 15.25 13.46
N GLU A 311 -25.10 15.22 13.41
CA GLU A 311 -25.87 14.24 12.64
C GLU A 311 -26.05 14.68 11.17
N PHE A 312 -25.67 13.80 10.23
CA PHE A 312 -25.85 13.98 8.80
C PHE A 312 -26.76 12.88 8.23
N ASN A 313 -27.77 13.26 7.46
CA ASN A 313 -28.72 12.32 6.87
C ASN A 313 -28.31 11.98 5.43
N ALA A 314 -28.23 10.70 5.11
CA ALA A 314 -28.10 10.26 3.74
C ALA A 314 -29.33 10.72 2.92
N THR A 315 -29.09 11.34 1.78
CA THR A 315 -30.15 11.93 0.94
C THR A 315 -31.17 10.87 0.50
N GLN A 316 -30.72 9.64 0.19
CA GLN A 316 -31.57 8.48 -0.13
C GLN A 316 -30.92 7.13 0.23
N PRO A 317 -31.71 6.08 0.58
CA PRO A 317 -31.21 4.73 0.79
C PRO A 317 -30.77 4.08 -0.53
N LEU A 318 -29.71 3.27 -0.49
CA LEU A 318 -29.26 2.49 -1.65
C LEU A 318 -30.09 1.21 -1.82
N ASN A 319 -30.40 0.86 -3.06
CA ASN A 319 -30.92 -0.47 -3.40
C ASN A 319 -29.80 -1.52 -3.43
N GLU A 320 -30.15 -2.81 -3.48
CA GLU A 320 -29.17 -3.91 -3.41
C GLU A 320 -28.12 -3.89 -4.54
N THR A 321 -28.49 -3.48 -5.75
CA THR A 321 -27.52 -3.32 -6.85
C THR A 321 -26.54 -2.19 -6.56
N GLN A 322 -27.03 -1.05 -6.07
CA GLN A 322 -26.18 0.09 -5.71
C GLN A 322 -25.25 -0.25 -4.53
N LYS A 323 -25.72 -1.01 -3.53
CA LYS A 323 -24.88 -1.51 -2.45
C LYS A 323 -23.80 -2.46 -2.96
N ALA A 324 -24.15 -3.40 -3.84
CA ALA A 324 -23.19 -4.29 -4.46
C ALA A 324 -22.11 -3.53 -5.25
N THR A 325 -22.50 -2.54 -6.06
CA THR A 325 -21.56 -1.66 -6.77
C THR A 325 -20.68 -0.87 -5.81
N LEU A 326 -21.23 -0.36 -4.70
CA LEU A 326 -20.46 0.33 -3.68
C LEU A 326 -19.43 -0.60 -3.02
N TYR A 327 -19.81 -1.81 -2.62
CA TYR A 327 -18.88 -2.79 -2.06
C TYR A 327 -17.78 -3.21 -3.04
N SER A 328 -18.08 -3.25 -4.33
CA SER A 328 -17.07 -3.46 -5.38
C SER A 328 -16.11 -2.26 -5.47
N ASN A 329 -16.62 -1.02 -5.39
CA ASN A 329 -15.80 0.19 -5.39
C ASN A 329 -14.92 0.34 -4.15
N LEU A 330 -15.45 -0.01 -2.96
CA LEU A 330 -14.70 -0.04 -1.70
C LEU A 330 -13.54 -1.05 -1.79
N ALA A 331 -13.84 -2.28 -2.20
CA ALA A 331 -12.81 -3.31 -2.40
C ALA A 331 -11.78 -2.93 -3.49
N SER A 332 -12.20 -2.24 -4.54
CA SER A 332 -11.30 -1.74 -5.60
C SER A 332 -10.46 -0.55 -5.12
N GLY A 333 -10.99 0.29 -4.23
CA GLY A 333 -10.23 1.33 -3.55
C GLY A 333 -9.08 0.72 -2.74
N ALA A 334 -9.35 -0.36 -2.00
CA ALA A 334 -8.32 -1.13 -1.30
C ALA A 334 -7.34 -1.84 -2.25
N GLU A 335 -7.79 -2.35 -3.41
CA GLU A 335 -6.90 -2.91 -4.45
C GLU A 335 -5.94 -1.84 -5.03
N SER A 336 -6.33 -0.56 -5.01
CA SER A 336 -5.46 0.52 -5.48
C SER A 336 -4.34 0.90 -4.51
N GLY A 337 -4.41 0.44 -3.25
CA GLY A 337 -3.57 0.90 -2.16
C GLY A 337 -3.93 2.31 -1.64
N TRP A 338 -4.86 3.02 -2.28
CA TRP A 338 -5.30 4.38 -1.91
C TRP A 338 -6.72 4.37 -1.31
N ASP A 339 -6.95 3.57 -0.28
CA ASP A 339 -8.19 3.46 0.49
C ASP A 339 -8.18 4.41 1.71
N TYR A 340 -8.78 5.59 1.69
CA TYR A 340 -9.47 6.21 0.57
C TYR A 340 -8.95 7.61 0.27
N SER A 341 -9.33 8.11 -0.91
CA SER A 341 -9.02 9.43 -1.44
C SER A 341 -10.16 9.91 -2.34
N ALA A 342 -10.35 11.22 -2.42
CA ALA A 342 -11.23 11.85 -3.39
C ALA A 342 -10.81 11.64 -4.85
N ARG A 343 -9.60 11.14 -5.10
CA ARG A 343 -9.17 10.56 -6.38
C ARG A 343 -10.20 9.57 -6.96
N TRP A 344 -10.87 8.80 -6.11
CA TRP A 344 -11.79 7.73 -6.52
C TRP A 344 -13.26 8.15 -6.47
N ILE A 345 -13.56 9.37 -6.06
CA ILE A 345 -14.94 9.81 -5.79
C ILE A 345 -15.52 10.44 -7.05
N ALA A 346 -16.75 10.03 -7.42
CA ALA A 346 -17.46 10.57 -8.58
C ALA A 346 -17.69 12.09 -8.50
N ASN A 347 -17.96 12.58 -7.29
CA ASN A 347 -18.16 14.00 -7.02
C ASN A 347 -17.35 14.45 -5.80
N PRO A 348 -16.13 14.98 -6.00
CA PRO A 348 -15.26 15.43 -4.90
C PRO A 348 -15.89 16.48 -3.98
N SER A 349 -16.93 17.21 -4.42
CA SER A 349 -17.65 18.12 -3.52
C SER A 349 -18.33 17.41 -2.37
N ASP A 350 -18.81 16.18 -2.59
CA ASP A 350 -19.44 15.38 -1.54
C ASP A 350 -18.43 15.13 -0.41
N ALA A 351 -17.14 14.95 -0.74
CA ALA A 351 -16.07 14.74 0.24
C ALA A 351 -15.76 15.99 1.08
N VAL A 352 -15.97 17.18 0.53
CA VAL A 352 -15.63 18.46 1.16
C VAL A 352 -16.82 19.03 1.94
N THR A 353 -18.04 18.84 1.45
CA THR A 353 -19.26 19.41 2.07
C THR A 353 -19.99 18.45 3.00
N GLU A 354 -19.81 17.14 2.81
CA GLU A 354 -20.44 16.11 3.63
C GLU A 354 -19.34 15.26 4.27
N THR A 355 -18.95 15.61 5.49
CA THR A 355 -17.79 15.04 6.21
C THR A 355 -17.83 13.51 6.38
N PHE A 356 -18.96 12.85 6.12
CA PHE A 356 -19.16 11.41 6.32
C PHE A 356 -19.65 10.61 5.12
N PHE A 357 -19.86 11.22 3.95
CA PHE A 357 -20.32 10.49 2.76
C PHE A 357 -19.37 10.38 1.55
N PRO A 358 -18.06 10.74 1.59
CA PRO A 358 -17.22 10.62 0.40
C PRO A 358 -17.18 9.19 -0.16
N LEU A 359 -17.22 8.19 0.72
CA LEU A 359 -17.06 6.81 0.30
C LEU A 359 -18.28 6.26 -0.43
N ARG A 360 -19.46 6.85 -0.25
CA ARG A 360 -20.67 6.40 -0.93
C ARG A 360 -20.78 6.84 -2.38
N SER A 361 -20.01 7.84 -2.76
CA SER A 361 -19.84 8.28 -4.13
C SER A 361 -18.56 7.73 -4.77
N LEU A 362 -17.92 6.71 -4.18
CA LEU A 362 -16.81 6.01 -4.83
C LEU A 362 -17.22 5.46 -6.19
N ASN A 363 -16.31 5.63 -7.15
CA ASN A 363 -16.45 5.25 -8.54
C ASN A 363 -15.13 4.66 -9.08
N THR A 364 -14.31 4.08 -8.19
CA THR A 364 -13.01 3.48 -8.46
C THR A 364 -13.01 2.59 -9.71
N ILE A 365 -14.02 1.73 -9.88
CA ILE A 365 -14.10 0.79 -11.01
C ILE A 365 -14.30 1.49 -12.36
N GLU A 366 -14.69 2.75 -12.36
CA GLU A 366 -14.86 3.58 -13.56
C GLU A 366 -13.70 4.55 -13.78
N ILE A 367 -12.59 4.42 -13.02
CA ILE A 367 -11.39 5.23 -13.19
C ILE A 367 -10.28 4.37 -13.80
N ILE A 368 -9.68 4.83 -14.89
CA ILE A 368 -8.41 4.31 -15.42
C ILE A 368 -7.28 5.12 -14.78
N PRO A 369 -6.52 4.55 -13.84
CA PRO A 369 -5.50 5.30 -13.12
C PRO A 369 -4.17 5.36 -13.88
N VAL A 370 -3.53 6.52 -13.80
CA VAL A 370 -2.18 6.76 -14.34
C VAL A 370 -1.16 5.81 -13.71
N GLU A 371 -1.24 5.66 -12.39
CA GLU A 371 -0.30 4.85 -11.60
C GLU A 371 -0.29 3.37 -12.05
N LEU A 372 -1.44 2.67 -12.05
CA LEU A 372 -1.50 1.25 -12.42
C LEU A 372 -0.93 0.99 -13.81
N ASN A 373 -1.28 1.85 -14.78
CA ASN A 373 -0.81 1.70 -16.15
C ASN A 373 0.69 2.02 -16.29
N SER A 374 1.21 2.92 -15.46
CA SER A 374 2.66 3.16 -15.37
C SER A 374 3.39 1.93 -14.81
N ILE A 375 2.87 1.30 -13.76
CA ILE A 375 3.47 0.10 -13.18
C ILE A 375 3.41 -1.08 -14.15
N LEU A 376 2.29 -1.28 -14.86
CA LEU A 376 2.18 -2.33 -15.87
C LEU A 376 3.12 -2.08 -17.05
N TYR A 377 3.34 -0.82 -17.47
CA TYR A 377 4.40 -0.48 -18.42
C TYR A 377 5.77 -0.89 -17.89
N TYR A 378 6.03 -0.59 -16.61
CA TYR A 378 7.30 -0.92 -15.98
C TYR A 378 7.53 -2.44 -15.97
N ASN A 379 6.49 -3.21 -15.64
CA ASN A 379 6.56 -4.66 -15.65
C ASN A 379 6.81 -5.21 -17.06
N GLU A 380 6.14 -4.65 -18.08
CA GLU A 380 6.34 -5.05 -19.47
C GLU A 380 7.80 -4.84 -19.93
N ILE A 381 8.39 -3.68 -19.64
CA ILE A 381 9.77 -3.39 -20.05
C ILE A 381 10.79 -4.20 -19.23
N THR A 382 10.55 -4.41 -17.94
CA THR A 382 11.42 -5.24 -17.09
C THR A 382 11.37 -6.72 -17.48
N ILE A 383 10.19 -7.28 -17.77
CA ILE A 383 10.06 -8.65 -18.27
C ILE A 383 10.77 -8.79 -19.64
N ALA A 384 10.68 -7.77 -20.50
CA ALA A 384 11.44 -7.75 -21.74
C ALA A 384 12.96 -7.83 -21.51
N GLU A 385 13.47 -7.12 -20.50
CA GLU A 385 14.88 -7.16 -20.11
C GLU A 385 15.28 -8.51 -19.54
N PHE A 386 14.46 -9.13 -18.68
CA PHE A 386 14.72 -10.47 -18.16
C PHE A 386 14.80 -11.53 -19.26
N HIS A 387 13.89 -11.49 -20.24
CA HIS A 387 13.99 -12.36 -21.43
C HIS A 387 15.26 -12.09 -22.24
N ARG A 388 15.66 -10.83 -22.39
CA ARG A 388 16.91 -10.47 -23.06
C ARG A 388 18.12 -11.04 -22.34
N HIS A 389 18.15 -10.99 -21.01
CA HIS A 389 19.21 -11.59 -20.17
C HIS A 389 19.31 -13.11 -20.36
N GLN A 390 18.18 -13.81 -20.54
CA GLN A 390 18.16 -15.24 -20.83
C GLN A 390 18.42 -15.59 -22.31
N GLY A 391 18.64 -14.59 -23.18
CA GLY A 391 18.87 -14.78 -24.61
C GLY A 391 17.59 -15.03 -25.42
N ASN A 392 16.40 -14.87 -24.83
CA ASN A 392 15.12 -14.97 -25.53
C ASN A 392 14.72 -13.62 -26.17
N TYR A 393 15.46 -13.22 -27.20
CA TYR A 393 15.27 -11.92 -27.86
C TYR A 393 13.90 -11.75 -28.56
N THR A 394 13.24 -12.86 -28.91
CA THR A 394 11.89 -12.82 -29.51
C THR A 394 10.87 -12.38 -28.47
N ALA A 395 10.79 -13.06 -27.32
CA ALA A 395 9.90 -12.66 -26.23
C ALA A 395 10.24 -11.25 -25.72
N ALA A 396 11.53 -10.91 -25.61
CA ALA A 396 11.97 -9.57 -25.24
C ALA A 396 11.38 -8.49 -26.17
N ARG A 397 11.35 -8.74 -27.49
CA ARG A 397 10.76 -7.79 -28.46
C ARG A 397 9.24 -7.70 -28.31
N GLU A 398 8.56 -8.81 -28.07
CA GLU A 398 7.11 -8.84 -27.88
C GLU A 398 6.70 -8.05 -26.65
N TRP A 399 7.38 -8.27 -25.52
CA TRP A 399 7.16 -7.51 -24.27
C TRP A 399 7.48 -6.02 -24.41
N ALA A 400 8.59 -5.67 -25.08
CA ALA A 400 8.89 -4.28 -25.38
C ALA A 400 7.83 -3.62 -26.28
N GLY A 401 7.22 -4.38 -27.20
CA GLY A 401 6.09 -3.92 -28.01
C GLY A 401 4.83 -3.65 -27.18
N ARG A 402 4.55 -4.46 -26.16
CA ARG A 402 3.45 -4.21 -25.20
C ARG A 402 3.67 -2.91 -24.44
N ALA A 403 4.88 -2.72 -23.90
CA ALA A 403 5.29 -1.48 -23.23
C ALA A 403 5.11 -0.26 -24.14
N ALA A 404 5.58 -0.33 -25.38
CA ALA A 404 5.43 0.76 -26.35
C ALA A 404 3.95 1.11 -26.59
N ASN A 405 3.09 0.11 -26.82
CA ASN A 405 1.65 0.32 -27.01
C ASN A 405 0.99 0.94 -25.78
N ARG A 406 1.40 0.53 -24.57
CA ARG A 406 0.85 1.10 -23.33
C ARG A 406 1.27 2.54 -23.12
N SER A 407 2.53 2.87 -23.35
CA SER A 407 3.03 4.26 -23.30
C SER A 407 2.28 5.16 -24.28
N GLU A 408 2.03 4.69 -25.50
CA GLU A 408 1.21 5.39 -26.50
C GLU A 408 -0.25 5.58 -26.03
N ALA A 409 -0.87 4.53 -25.49
CA ALA A 409 -2.23 4.59 -24.94
C ALA A 409 -2.34 5.58 -23.78
N MET A 410 -1.39 5.54 -22.83
CA MET A 410 -1.34 6.48 -21.71
C MET A 410 -1.14 7.92 -22.19
N THR A 411 -0.25 8.14 -23.16
CA THR A 411 -0.03 9.46 -23.74
C THR A 411 -1.26 9.99 -24.47
N THR A 412 -2.03 9.11 -25.11
CA THR A 412 -3.24 9.51 -25.85
C THR A 412 -4.42 9.78 -24.93
N VAL A 413 -4.57 9.03 -23.85
CA VAL A 413 -5.76 9.05 -22.99
C VAL A 413 -5.56 9.88 -21.72
N LEU A 414 -4.36 9.83 -21.13
CA LEU A 414 -4.09 10.32 -19.78
C LEU A 414 -3.23 11.58 -19.74
N TRP A 415 -2.44 11.88 -20.77
CA TRP A 415 -1.61 13.10 -20.81
C TRP A 415 -2.41 14.34 -21.21
N SER A 416 -2.16 15.47 -20.52
CA SER A 416 -2.64 16.79 -20.91
C SER A 416 -1.45 17.68 -21.32
N PRO A 417 -1.32 18.03 -22.61
CA PRO A 417 -0.26 18.93 -23.06
C PRO A 417 -0.47 20.38 -22.60
N GLU A 418 -1.69 20.77 -22.25
CA GLU A 418 -2.01 22.10 -21.71
C GLU A 418 -1.41 22.27 -20.30
N HIS A 419 -1.52 21.25 -19.47
CA HIS A 419 -1.10 21.29 -18.07
C HIS A 419 0.24 20.61 -17.79
N TYR A 420 0.91 20.06 -18.82
CA TYR A 420 2.13 19.26 -18.68
C TYR A 420 2.01 18.18 -17.60
N SER A 421 0.87 17.48 -17.56
CA SER A 421 0.55 16.54 -16.50
C SER A 421 -0.26 15.37 -17.03
N TYR A 422 -0.05 14.21 -16.42
CA TYR A 422 -0.99 13.09 -16.54
C TYR A 422 -2.20 13.33 -15.62
N PHE A 423 -3.35 12.76 -15.99
CA PHE A 423 -4.56 12.73 -15.19
C PHE A 423 -5.26 11.39 -15.39
N ASP A 424 -5.85 10.87 -14.32
CA ASP A 424 -6.70 9.68 -14.41
C ASP A 424 -7.89 9.96 -15.35
N TYR A 425 -8.34 8.92 -16.05
CA TYR A 425 -9.47 9.01 -16.97
C TYR A 425 -10.72 8.40 -16.37
N ASN A 426 -11.79 9.17 -16.32
CA ASN A 426 -13.08 8.74 -15.79
C ASN A 426 -13.96 8.25 -16.94
N LEU A 427 -14.32 6.96 -16.89
CA LEU A 427 -15.16 6.27 -17.86
C LEU A 427 -16.60 6.78 -17.84
N THR A 428 -17.12 7.11 -16.65
CA THR A 428 -18.48 7.64 -16.48
C THR A 428 -18.65 9.00 -17.17
N SER A 429 -17.70 9.91 -17.00
CA SER A 429 -17.73 11.23 -17.66
C SER A 429 -17.11 11.23 -19.04
N SER A 430 -16.41 10.15 -19.41
CA SER A 430 -15.59 10.05 -20.62
C SER A 430 -14.56 11.18 -20.74
N SER A 431 -13.99 11.62 -19.62
CA SER A 431 -13.03 12.74 -19.57
C SER A 431 -11.89 12.49 -18.58
N GLN A 432 -10.79 13.22 -18.76
CA GLN A 432 -9.73 13.30 -17.74
C GLN A 432 -10.24 14.06 -16.51
N ASN A 433 -9.82 13.63 -15.32
CA ASN A 433 -10.10 14.30 -14.05
C ASN A 433 -9.12 15.47 -13.83
N ILE A 434 -9.28 16.55 -14.59
CA ILE A 434 -8.32 17.68 -14.60
C ILE A 434 -8.52 18.64 -13.43
N TYR A 435 -9.75 18.87 -12.98
CA TYR A 435 -10.08 19.91 -12.01
C TYR A 435 -10.76 19.37 -10.77
N THR A 436 -10.44 19.98 -9.62
CA THR A 436 -11.07 19.75 -8.32
C THR A 436 -11.61 21.04 -7.72
N LEU A 437 -12.24 20.96 -6.55
CA LEU A 437 -12.63 22.14 -5.78
C LEU A 437 -11.39 22.89 -5.31
N ALA A 438 -11.42 24.21 -5.42
CA ALA A 438 -10.47 25.06 -4.71
C ALA A 438 -10.89 25.19 -3.24
N ASP A 439 -9.90 25.20 -2.36
CA ASP A 439 -10.00 25.34 -0.91
C ASP A 439 -9.00 26.40 -0.41
N ASN A 440 -8.83 26.51 0.91
CA ASN A 440 -7.92 27.48 1.53
C ASN A 440 -6.44 27.10 1.37
N THR A 441 -6.13 25.88 0.94
CA THR A 441 -4.78 25.36 0.74
C THR A 441 -4.32 25.45 -0.72
N SER A 442 -5.23 25.76 -1.65
CA SER A 442 -4.94 25.94 -3.09
C SER A 442 -3.81 26.95 -3.39
N THR A 443 -2.85 26.54 -4.21
CA THR A 443 -1.69 27.36 -4.60
C THR A 443 -1.95 28.20 -5.87
N PRO A 444 -1.16 29.28 -6.11
CA PRO A 444 -1.27 30.06 -7.33
C PRO A 444 -1.18 29.26 -8.64
N LEU A 445 -0.23 28.32 -8.78
CA LEU A 445 -0.17 27.50 -10.01
C LEU A 445 -1.37 26.54 -10.14
N ALA A 446 -1.93 26.05 -9.02
CA ALA A 446 -3.12 25.21 -9.07
C ALA A 446 -4.36 25.99 -9.52
N LEU A 447 -4.45 27.29 -9.22
CA LEU A 447 -5.57 28.14 -9.65
C LEU A 447 -5.40 28.68 -11.08
N GLN A 448 -4.18 28.73 -11.60
CA GLN A 448 -3.89 29.31 -12.91
C GLN A 448 -4.55 28.51 -14.04
N GLY A 449 -5.53 29.10 -14.71
CA GLY A 449 -6.26 28.46 -15.82
C GLY A 449 -7.39 27.52 -15.38
N ALA A 450 -7.63 27.37 -14.08
CA ALA A 450 -8.77 26.62 -13.56
C ALA A 450 -10.08 27.41 -13.67
N PRO A 451 -11.24 26.74 -13.86
CA PRO A 451 -12.55 27.38 -13.78
C PRO A 451 -12.82 28.05 -12.42
N PRO A 452 -13.73 29.04 -12.33
CA PRO A 452 -14.08 29.67 -11.05
C PRO A 452 -14.50 28.66 -9.98
N GLY A 453 -13.91 28.78 -8.78
CA GLY A 453 -14.16 27.86 -7.65
C GLY A 453 -13.46 26.50 -7.77
N LYS A 454 -12.59 26.32 -8.77
CA LYS A 454 -11.82 25.09 -8.99
C LYS A 454 -10.32 25.36 -8.97
N GLN A 455 -9.56 24.29 -8.78
CA GLN A 455 -8.13 24.23 -8.98
C GLN A 455 -7.77 23.04 -9.88
N ILE A 456 -6.62 23.07 -10.54
CA ILE A 456 -6.07 21.92 -11.26
C ILE A 456 -5.78 20.83 -10.24
N TRP A 457 -6.33 19.65 -10.46
CA TRP A 457 -6.14 18.50 -9.58
C TRP A 457 -4.65 18.10 -9.58
N PHE A 458 -4.05 18.02 -8.39
CA PHE A 458 -2.72 17.46 -8.16
C PHE A 458 -2.84 16.10 -7.46
N GLN A 459 -2.13 15.11 -7.97
CA GLN A 459 -1.94 13.80 -7.32
C GLN A 459 -0.52 13.34 -7.58
N ILE A 460 0.12 12.71 -6.60
CA ILE A 460 1.44 12.14 -6.85
C ILE A 460 1.39 11.00 -7.90
N SER A 461 0.22 10.38 -8.11
CA SER A 461 0.00 9.40 -9.19
C SER A 461 0.40 9.91 -10.59
N GLN A 462 0.34 11.23 -10.81
CA GLN A 462 0.70 11.88 -12.08
C GLN A 462 2.19 11.74 -12.43
N PHE A 463 3.02 11.39 -11.45
CA PHE A 463 4.48 11.31 -11.60
C PHE A 463 5.01 9.89 -11.81
N TYR A 464 4.16 8.87 -11.65
CA TYR A 464 4.54 7.47 -11.91
C TYR A 464 5.10 7.24 -13.33
N PRO A 465 4.63 7.90 -14.40
CA PRO A 465 5.23 7.75 -15.74
C PRO A 465 6.70 8.18 -15.83
N PHE A 466 7.17 9.06 -14.93
CA PHE A 466 8.56 9.52 -14.89
C PHE A 466 9.44 8.60 -14.02
N TRP A 467 8.88 8.01 -12.97
CA TRP A 467 9.55 6.94 -12.22
C TRP A 467 9.71 5.65 -13.04
N THR A 468 8.64 5.23 -13.72
CA THR A 468 8.59 3.97 -14.47
C THR A 468 9.17 4.07 -15.88
N GLY A 469 9.38 5.29 -16.37
CA GLY A 469 9.78 5.56 -17.74
C GLY A 469 8.65 5.45 -18.77
N ALA A 470 7.38 5.31 -18.35
CA ALA A 470 6.23 5.22 -19.26
C ALA A 470 5.96 6.53 -20.04
N ALA A 471 6.45 7.68 -19.58
CA ALA A 471 6.36 8.93 -20.30
C ALA A 471 7.15 8.89 -21.63
N PRO A 472 6.66 9.53 -22.71
CA PRO A 472 7.38 9.61 -23.98
C PRO A 472 8.78 10.19 -23.82
N GLU A 473 9.75 9.67 -24.57
CA GLU A 473 11.15 10.15 -24.56
C GLU A 473 11.23 11.66 -24.79
N SER A 474 10.40 12.22 -25.67
CA SER A 474 10.34 13.67 -25.94
C SER A 474 9.92 14.53 -24.74
N ILE A 475 9.49 13.93 -23.63
CA ILE A 475 9.13 14.62 -22.39
C ILE A 475 10.08 14.17 -21.27
N LYS A 476 10.22 12.86 -21.04
CA LYS A 476 11.02 12.35 -19.91
C LYS A 476 12.52 12.58 -20.07
N ASN A 477 13.01 12.71 -21.30
CA ASN A 477 14.42 12.99 -21.56
C ASN A 477 14.73 14.48 -21.71
N ASP A 478 13.71 15.36 -21.77
CA ASP A 478 13.90 16.82 -21.89
C ASP A 478 13.81 17.48 -20.50
N PRO A 479 14.93 17.94 -19.91
CA PRO A 479 14.91 18.58 -18.59
C PRO A 479 14.02 19.83 -18.53
N LYS A 480 13.86 20.56 -19.65
CA LYS A 480 12.95 21.73 -19.72
C LYS A 480 11.50 21.31 -19.59
N ALA A 481 11.13 20.18 -20.19
CA ALA A 481 9.80 19.61 -20.06
C ALA A 481 9.56 19.09 -18.63
N ILE A 482 10.54 18.39 -18.05
CA ILE A 482 10.48 17.92 -16.65
C ILE A 482 10.28 19.08 -15.68
N ARG A 483 10.94 20.23 -15.90
CA ARG A 483 10.73 21.42 -15.07
C ARG A 483 9.29 21.90 -15.06
N ARG A 484 8.59 21.83 -16.20
CA ARG A 484 7.16 22.16 -16.27
C ARG A 484 6.28 21.13 -15.58
N VAL A 485 6.61 19.84 -15.75
CA VAL A 485 5.91 18.72 -15.11
C VAL A 485 5.95 18.87 -13.58
N TYR A 486 7.12 19.18 -13.01
CA TYR A 486 7.34 19.24 -11.57
C TYR A 486 7.17 20.64 -10.95
N ALA A 487 6.77 21.66 -11.73
CA ALA A 487 6.60 23.03 -11.23
C ALA A 487 5.63 23.13 -10.03
N ARG A 488 4.54 22.36 -10.04
CA ARG A 488 3.59 22.29 -8.92
C ARG A 488 4.18 21.59 -7.70
N VAL A 489 5.07 20.61 -7.88
CA VAL A 489 5.77 19.94 -6.77
C VAL A 489 6.70 20.92 -6.07
N GLU A 490 7.45 21.72 -6.84
CA GLU A 490 8.32 22.77 -6.28
C GLU A 490 7.52 23.82 -5.50
N GLU A 491 6.41 24.33 -6.06
CA GLU A 491 5.55 25.31 -5.37
C GLU A 491 4.94 24.73 -4.08
N LEU A 492 4.46 23.47 -4.12
CA LEU A 492 3.93 22.80 -2.92
C LEU A 492 5.01 22.67 -1.85
N LEU A 493 6.22 22.25 -2.21
CA LEU A 493 7.37 22.13 -1.29
C LEU A 493 7.73 23.47 -0.61
N GLU A 494 7.53 24.57 -1.33
CA GLU A 494 7.78 25.94 -0.83
C GLU A 494 6.63 26.50 0.00
N SER A 495 5.39 26.08 -0.29
CA SER A 495 4.19 26.57 0.38
C SER A 495 3.82 25.83 1.68
N ARG A 496 4.44 24.67 1.91
CA ARG A 496 4.16 23.76 3.03
C ARG A 496 5.37 23.61 3.94
N ASP A 497 5.11 23.29 5.20
CA ASP A 497 6.16 23.05 6.20
C ASP A 497 6.69 21.61 6.13
N GLY A 498 5.81 20.63 5.88
CA GLY A 498 6.16 19.21 5.71
C GLY A 498 6.50 18.84 4.26
N ALA A 499 6.56 17.54 3.97
CA ALA A 499 6.77 17.01 2.62
C ALA A 499 5.47 17.02 1.78
N ILE A 500 5.47 16.45 0.58
CA ILE A 500 4.37 16.64 -0.38
C ILE A 500 3.20 15.71 -0.07
N ALA A 501 2.01 16.27 0.14
CA ALA A 501 0.78 15.50 0.36
C ALA A 501 0.36 14.68 -0.88
N ALA A 502 -0.44 13.63 -0.66
CA ALA A 502 -0.89 12.72 -1.71
C ALA A 502 -1.71 13.43 -2.81
N THR A 503 -2.55 14.40 -2.42
CA THR A 503 -3.36 15.28 -3.29
C THR A 503 -3.33 16.73 -2.78
N ASN A 504 -3.96 17.65 -3.50
CA ASN A 504 -4.13 19.06 -3.10
C ASN A 504 -5.57 19.41 -2.69
N LEU A 505 -6.28 18.46 -2.07
CA LEU A 505 -7.64 18.67 -1.59
C LEU A 505 -7.78 18.13 -0.17
N GLN A 506 -8.28 18.95 0.75
CA GLN A 506 -8.56 18.51 2.12
C GLN A 506 -9.93 17.85 2.22
N THR A 507 -9.96 16.55 2.57
CA THR A 507 -11.19 15.74 2.59
C THR A 507 -11.40 14.96 3.89
N GLY A 508 -10.39 14.93 4.77
CA GLY A 508 -10.35 14.04 5.94
C GLY A 508 -10.07 12.56 5.60
N GLN A 509 -9.95 12.20 4.32
CA GLN A 509 -9.51 10.88 3.90
C GLN A 509 -7.98 10.76 3.98
N GLN A 510 -7.51 9.54 4.19
CA GLN A 510 -6.09 9.35 4.51
C GLN A 510 -5.14 9.52 3.32
N TRP A 511 -5.61 9.31 2.09
CA TRP A 511 -4.82 9.49 0.87
C TRP A 511 -5.08 10.85 0.18
N ASP A 512 -5.41 11.87 0.99
CA ASP A 512 -5.62 13.25 0.56
C ASP A 512 -4.84 14.23 1.45
N GLU A 513 -4.79 15.52 1.07
CA GLU A 513 -4.19 16.58 1.89
C GLU A 513 -4.83 16.59 3.30
N PRO A 514 -4.05 16.69 4.39
CA PRO A 514 -2.62 17.03 4.49
C PRO A 514 -1.65 15.82 4.54
N ASN A 515 -2.08 14.62 4.16
CA ASN A 515 -1.30 13.42 4.42
C ASN A 515 -0.19 13.16 3.38
N VAL A 516 1.02 13.02 3.90
CA VAL A 516 2.26 12.67 3.20
C VAL A 516 2.53 11.17 3.38
N TRP A 517 2.59 10.44 2.27
CA TRP A 517 2.91 9.01 2.27
C TRP A 517 4.33 8.76 1.75
N PRO A 518 5.19 8.04 2.50
CA PRO A 518 6.57 7.73 2.10
C PRO A 518 6.71 7.11 0.71
N PRO A 519 5.90 6.10 0.32
CA PRO A 519 5.92 5.57 -1.04
C PRO A 519 5.86 6.65 -2.10
N LEU A 520 4.98 7.64 -1.93
CA LEU A 520 4.75 8.69 -2.90
C LEU A 520 5.93 9.66 -2.99
N GLN A 521 6.64 9.91 -1.88
CA GLN A 521 7.85 10.72 -1.90
C GLN A 521 8.96 10.03 -2.70
N TYR A 522 9.09 8.71 -2.57
CA TYR A 522 10.02 7.90 -3.38
C TYR A 522 9.74 8.07 -4.88
N ILE A 523 8.47 8.06 -5.31
CA ILE A 523 8.08 8.25 -6.71
C ILE A 523 8.54 9.61 -7.24
N LEU A 524 8.31 10.68 -6.48
CA LEU A 524 8.73 12.03 -6.86
C LEU A 524 10.26 12.13 -6.98
N MET A 525 10.97 11.60 -5.99
CA MET A 525 12.43 11.62 -5.97
C MET A 525 13.02 10.84 -7.14
N GLN A 526 12.58 9.59 -7.35
CA GLN A 526 13.08 8.77 -8.46
C GLN A 526 12.68 9.31 -9.83
N GLY A 527 11.46 9.82 -9.99
CA GLY A 527 11.03 10.40 -11.25
C GLY A 527 11.90 11.59 -11.68
N LEU A 528 12.38 12.39 -10.73
CA LEU A 528 13.36 13.46 -10.98
C LEU A 528 14.76 12.91 -11.27
N LEU A 529 15.24 11.93 -10.49
CA LEU A 529 16.55 11.31 -10.66
C LEU A 529 16.71 10.61 -12.02
N ASN A 530 15.63 10.07 -12.57
CA ASN A 530 15.61 9.42 -13.87
C ASN A 530 15.80 10.38 -15.06
N THR A 531 15.76 11.69 -14.84
CA THR A 531 16.00 12.67 -15.91
C THR A 531 17.45 12.55 -16.39
N PRO A 532 17.71 12.23 -17.67
CA PRO A 532 19.08 12.11 -18.16
C PRO A 532 19.72 13.49 -18.31
N LEU A 533 21.04 13.54 -18.17
CA LEU A 533 21.83 14.69 -18.65
C LEU A 533 21.91 14.60 -20.19
N GLU A 534 21.15 15.42 -20.90
CA GLU A 534 21.31 15.57 -22.35
C GLU A 534 22.54 16.44 -22.65
N VAL A 535 23.64 15.82 -23.06
CA VAL A 535 24.79 16.49 -23.66
C VAL A 535 24.63 16.42 -25.18
N SER A 536 23.92 17.38 -25.78
CA SER A 536 23.84 17.49 -27.24
C SER A 536 25.02 18.32 -27.78
N GLU A 537 25.34 18.21 -29.08
CA GLU A 537 26.41 19.00 -29.73
C GLU A 537 26.18 20.53 -29.63
N ASP A 538 24.96 20.95 -29.26
CA ASP A 538 24.53 22.34 -29.15
C ASP A 538 24.52 22.87 -27.69
N ASP A 539 25.10 22.16 -26.71
CA ASP A 539 25.36 22.60 -25.30
C ASP A 539 24.58 23.85 -24.86
N ASP A 540 23.25 23.73 -24.69
CA ASP A 540 22.45 24.85 -24.18
C ASP A 540 22.60 24.91 -22.66
N GLU A 541 23.25 25.98 -22.17
CA GLU A 541 23.41 26.26 -20.74
C GLU A 541 22.10 26.07 -19.96
N GLN A 542 20.97 26.41 -20.57
CA GLN A 542 19.65 26.25 -19.97
C GLN A 542 19.27 24.79 -19.71
N SER A 543 19.59 23.86 -20.63
CA SER A 543 19.30 22.43 -20.45
C SER A 543 20.12 21.83 -19.30
N THR A 544 21.37 22.28 -19.17
CA THR A 544 22.23 21.88 -18.05
C THR A 544 21.71 22.42 -16.73
N GLU A 545 21.26 23.69 -16.69
CA GLU A 545 20.61 24.27 -15.50
C GLU A 545 19.33 23.53 -15.11
N ASP A 546 18.50 23.16 -16.10
CA ASP A 546 17.26 22.43 -15.86
C ASP A 546 17.53 21.00 -15.36
N TYR A 547 18.54 20.31 -15.89
CA TYR A 547 19.00 19.04 -15.35
C TYR A 547 19.47 19.19 -13.90
N ILE A 548 20.34 20.16 -13.60
CA ILE A 548 20.81 20.43 -12.24
C ILE A 548 19.62 20.71 -11.31
N TRP A 549 18.63 21.47 -11.78
CA TRP A 549 17.40 21.74 -11.04
C TRP A 549 16.63 20.46 -10.71
N THR A 550 16.54 19.48 -11.62
CA THR A 550 15.87 18.19 -11.30
C THR A 550 16.55 17.47 -10.13
N GLN A 551 17.89 17.45 -10.13
CA GLN A 551 18.69 16.80 -9.10
C GLN A 551 18.63 17.55 -7.77
N ASP A 552 18.54 18.88 -7.81
CA ASP A 552 18.38 19.73 -6.62
C ASP A 552 16.98 19.58 -6.01
N LEU A 553 15.92 19.62 -6.83
CA LEU A 553 14.55 19.41 -6.36
C LEU A 553 14.38 18.02 -5.73
N SER A 554 14.96 16.98 -6.32
CA SER A 554 14.93 15.63 -5.74
C SER A 554 15.60 15.58 -4.36
N LEU A 555 16.76 16.23 -4.20
CA LEU A 555 17.42 16.37 -2.90
C LEU A 555 16.57 17.18 -1.91
N ARG A 556 15.93 18.28 -2.33
CA ARG A 556 15.08 19.11 -1.47
C ARG A 556 13.88 18.31 -0.95
N ILE A 557 13.27 17.47 -1.80
CA ILE A 557 12.20 16.55 -1.39
C ILE A 557 12.74 15.52 -0.39
N ALA A 558 13.90 14.92 -0.66
CA ALA A 558 14.55 13.98 0.24
C ALA A 558 14.85 14.58 1.62
N GLN A 559 15.40 15.80 1.65
CA GLN A 559 15.69 16.54 2.87
C GLN A 559 14.41 16.83 3.65
N ARG A 560 13.35 17.34 2.98
CA ARG A 560 12.09 17.65 3.65
C ARG A 560 11.40 16.40 4.21
N TYR A 561 11.46 15.29 3.47
CA TYR A 561 10.96 14.00 3.94
C TYR A 561 11.75 13.52 5.17
N LEU A 562 13.08 13.57 5.13
CA LEU A 562 13.95 13.27 6.28
C LEU A 562 13.61 14.16 7.48
N ASP A 563 13.41 15.46 7.27
CA ASP A 563 13.06 16.41 8.33
C ASP A 563 11.74 16.03 8.99
N SER A 564 10.71 15.71 8.20
CA SER A 564 9.41 15.24 8.68
C SER A 564 9.53 13.99 9.56
N LEU A 565 10.32 13.00 9.13
CA LEU A 565 10.52 11.76 9.89
C LEU A 565 11.30 12.00 11.18
N TYR A 566 12.44 12.68 11.07
CA TYR A 566 13.33 12.92 12.19
C TYR A 566 12.68 13.79 13.26
N CYS A 567 12.03 14.90 12.88
CA CYS A 567 11.44 15.81 13.84
C CYS A 567 10.19 15.21 14.52
N THR A 568 9.43 14.39 13.81
CA THR A 568 8.35 13.59 14.40
C THR A 568 8.90 12.53 15.39
N TRP A 569 9.97 11.84 15.02
CA TRP A 569 10.69 10.92 15.91
C TRP A 569 11.22 11.63 17.17
N ARG A 570 11.75 12.86 17.04
CA ARG A 570 12.21 13.69 18.17
C ARG A 570 11.08 14.03 19.14
N VAL A 571 9.94 14.52 18.66
CA VAL A 571 8.82 14.91 19.55
C VAL A 571 8.17 13.72 20.24
N THR A 572 8.29 12.52 19.67
CA THR A 572 7.81 11.25 20.25
C THR A 572 8.82 10.55 21.15
N GLY A 573 9.89 11.24 21.55
CA GLY A 573 10.86 10.77 22.54
C GLY A 573 12.15 10.19 21.95
N GLY A 574 12.42 10.42 20.67
CA GLY A 574 13.64 10.02 20.00
C GLY A 574 14.89 10.68 20.57
N ALA A 575 15.94 9.89 20.80
CA ALA A 575 17.24 10.34 21.25
C ALA A 575 18.38 9.53 20.61
N THR A 576 19.56 10.16 20.47
CA THR A 576 20.85 9.51 20.23
C THR A 576 21.81 9.90 21.36
N ASP A 577 23.03 9.37 21.35
CA ASP A 577 24.10 9.81 22.26
C ASP A 577 24.44 11.31 22.08
N GLU A 578 24.33 11.83 20.84
CA GLU A 578 24.58 13.24 20.51
C GLU A 578 23.34 14.13 20.73
N VAL A 579 22.14 13.56 20.66
CA VAL A 579 20.88 14.29 20.65
C VAL A 579 20.00 13.78 21.79
N PRO A 580 19.99 14.44 22.97
CA PRO A 580 19.23 13.97 24.12
C PRO A 580 17.73 14.10 23.91
N GLN A 581 16.98 13.29 24.65
CA GLN A 581 15.52 13.34 24.68
C GLN A 581 15.01 14.74 25.06
N LEU A 582 13.87 15.14 24.49
CA LEU A 582 13.23 16.41 24.88
C LEU A 582 12.76 16.35 26.35
N PRO A 583 12.78 17.49 27.07
CA PRO A 583 12.20 17.55 28.41
C PRO A 583 10.75 17.05 28.40
N ASP A 584 10.38 16.31 29.45
CA ASP A 584 9.05 15.72 29.66
C ASP A 584 8.57 14.71 28.60
N SER A 585 9.40 14.41 27.59
CA SER A 585 9.05 13.38 26.61
C SER A 585 8.92 12.00 27.24
N GLN A 586 7.94 11.27 26.74
CA GLN A 586 7.73 9.86 27.02
C GLN A 586 8.08 9.09 25.74
N GLY A 587 8.47 7.82 25.84
CA GLY A 587 8.78 6.99 24.66
C GLY A 587 10.25 6.98 24.24
N ASN A 588 10.52 6.39 23.08
CA ASN A 588 11.85 6.19 22.48
C ASN A 588 11.91 6.69 21.02
N GLY A 589 10.94 7.51 20.61
CA GLY A 589 10.77 7.96 19.24
C GLY A 589 10.02 6.95 18.37
N THR A 590 9.13 7.45 17.53
CA THR A 590 8.21 6.65 16.72
C THR A 590 8.30 7.04 15.25
N ILE A 591 8.36 6.03 14.38
CA ILE A 591 8.14 6.16 12.94
C ILE A 591 6.70 5.76 12.65
N PHE A 592 6.03 6.52 11.78
CA PHE A 592 4.60 6.34 11.47
C PHE A 592 4.42 5.91 10.02
N GLU A 593 3.24 5.39 9.70
CA GLU A 593 2.86 5.04 8.31
C GLU A 593 2.80 6.27 7.39
N LYS A 594 2.40 7.43 7.91
CA LYS A 594 2.15 8.67 7.17
C LYS A 594 2.42 9.91 8.03
N TYR A 595 2.69 11.03 7.37
CA TYR A 595 3.11 12.30 7.98
C TYR A 595 2.21 13.46 7.52
N SER A 596 2.36 14.64 8.11
CA SER A 596 1.62 15.85 7.72
C SER A 596 2.46 16.73 6.78
N ASP A 597 1.84 17.40 5.81
CA ASP A 597 2.44 18.49 5.04
C ASP A 597 2.32 19.86 5.75
N GLU A 598 1.48 19.98 6.76
CA GLU A 598 1.29 21.19 7.56
C GLU A 598 2.39 21.39 8.61
N SER A 599 3.19 20.36 8.89
CA SER A 599 4.31 20.45 9.84
C SER A 599 5.36 19.35 9.64
N THR A 600 6.60 19.60 10.08
CA THR A 600 7.68 18.59 10.06
C THR A 600 7.69 17.67 11.27
N ASN A 601 6.84 17.89 12.27
CA ASN A 601 6.91 17.17 13.55
C ASN A 601 5.59 16.48 13.92
N ALA A 602 4.74 16.19 12.95
CA ALA A 602 3.49 15.48 13.15
C ALA A 602 3.34 14.27 12.21
N ALA A 603 2.73 13.23 12.75
CA ALA A 603 2.15 12.16 11.95
C ALA A 603 0.91 12.69 11.18
N GLY A 604 0.57 12.01 10.09
CA GLY A 604 -0.70 12.25 9.40
C GLY A 604 -1.88 11.60 10.13
N GLY A 605 -3.08 11.74 9.58
CA GLY A 605 -4.32 11.25 10.17
C GLY A 605 -5.39 10.89 9.14
N GLY A 606 -6.66 10.93 9.55
CA GLY A 606 -7.82 10.65 8.70
C GLY A 606 -7.95 9.18 8.27
N GLY A 607 -9.05 8.87 7.58
CA GLY A 607 -9.39 7.51 7.12
C GLY A 607 -10.18 6.68 8.14
N GLU A 608 -10.22 5.35 7.92
CA GLU A 608 -11.07 4.42 8.68
C GLU A 608 -10.44 3.88 9.97
N TYR A 609 -9.14 4.10 10.20
CA TYR A 609 -8.42 3.64 11.38
C TYR A 609 -7.38 4.66 11.88
N THR A 610 -6.91 4.46 13.11
CA THR A 610 -5.89 5.31 13.75
C THR A 610 -4.51 5.07 13.15
N VAL A 611 -3.71 6.13 13.06
CA VAL A 611 -2.36 6.08 12.50
C VAL A 611 -1.50 4.98 13.14
N VAL A 612 -0.80 4.21 12.29
CA VAL A 612 -0.01 3.06 12.71
C VAL A 612 1.48 3.40 12.92
N GLU A 613 2.06 2.83 13.97
CA GLU A 613 3.48 2.94 14.34
C GLU A 613 4.30 1.78 13.73
N GLY A 614 5.53 2.04 13.28
CA GLY A 614 6.41 1.02 12.69
C GLY A 614 7.41 1.60 11.69
N PHE A 615 7.04 2.08 10.50
CA PHE A 615 6.19 1.38 9.55
C PHE A 615 7.08 0.97 8.37
N GLY A 616 6.88 -0.22 7.80
CA GLY A 616 7.81 -0.86 6.87
C GLY A 616 8.25 0.00 5.68
N TRP A 617 7.32 0.63 4.94
CA TRP A 617 7.70 1.51 3.84
C TRP A 617 8.41 2.79 4.30
N SER A 618 8.16 3.27 5.52
CA SER A 618 8.70 4.55 6.01
C SER A 618 10.18 4.34 6.28
N ASN A 619 10.48 3.21 6.88
CA ASN A 619 11.82 2.73 7.12
C ASN A 619 12.54 2.49 5.79
N GLY A 620 11.89 1.79 4.86
CA GLY A 620 12.41 1.49 3.53
C GLY A 620 12.80 2.74 2.73
N VAL A 621 11.88 3.70 2.61
CA VAL A 621 12.10 4.95 1.86
C VAL A 621 13.14 5.84 2.54
N LEU A 622 13.16 5.93 3.87
CA LEU A 622 14.20 6.67 4.59
C LEU A 622 15.59 6.09 4.35
N ILE A 623 15.73 4.76 4.47
CA ILE A 623 17.01 4.07 4.26
C ILE A 623 17.47 4.25 2.81
N TRP A 624 16.56 4.14 1.85
CA TRP A 624 16.84 4.45 0.45
C TRP A 624 17.33 5.89 0.27
N ALA A 625 16.61 6.88 0.82
CA ALA A 625 16.99 8.29 0.68
C ALA A 625 18.34 8.61 1.35
N ALA A 626 18.62 8.00 2.50
CA ALA A 626 19.90 8.16 3.21
C ALA A 626 21.07 7.58 2.42
N ASP A 627 20.89 6.47 1.73
CA ASP A 627 21.89 5.91 0.81
C ASP A 627 22.07 6.78 -0.44
N GLN A 628 20.98 7.19 -1.08
CA GLN A 628 21.04 7.97 -2.33
C GLN A 628 21.56 9.40 -2.15
N PHE A 629 21.19 10.05 -1.04
CA PHE A 629 21.48 11.47 -0.82
C PHE A 629 22.41 11.73 0.37
N GLY A 630 22.89 10.70 1.08
CA GLY A 630 23.59 10.81 2.37
C GLY A 630 24.79 11.76 2.42
N GLN A 631 25.48 11.96 1.29
CA GLN A 631 26.60 12.91 1.19
C GLN A 631 26.14 14.38 1.15
N ARG A 632 24.89 14.63 0.71
CA ARG A 632 24.31 15.97 0.52
C ARG A 632 23.23 16.30 1.55
N LEU A 633 22.65 15.30 2.23
CA LEU A 633 21.70 15.50 3.31
C LEU A 633 22.37 16.22 4.50
N THR A 634 21.63 17.14 5.09
CA THR A 634 22.06 17.92 6.25
C THR A 634 21.29 17.51 7.50
N THR A 635 21.84 17.85 8.67
CA THR A 635 21.16 17.64 9.95
C THR A 635 19.80 18.35 9.96
N PRO A 636 18.69 17.64 10.25
CA PRO A 636 17.36 18.23 10.29
C PRO A 636 17.23 19.36 11.32
N GLU A 637 16.56 20.44 10.92
CA GLU A 637 16.28 21.60 11.79
C GLU A 637 14.82 21.59 12.23
N CYS A 638 14.54 21.04 13.41
CA CYS A 638 13.16 20.94 13.91
C CYS A 638 12.59 22.25 14.48
N GLY A 639 13.39 23.30 14.63
CA GLY A 639 12.98 24.52 15.32
C GLY A 639 12.70 24.30 16.82
N ASN A 640 11.81 25.11 17.39
CA ASN A 640 11.47 25.05 18.82
C ASN A 640 10.34 24.04 19.08
N ILE A 641 10.69 22.77 19.21
CA ILE A 641 9.74 21.68 19.45
C ILE A 641 9.60 21.32 20.93
N THR A 642 8.41 20.91 21.33
CA THR A 642 8.11 20.32 22.64
C THR A 642 7.71 18.86 22.49
N ALA A 643 7.88 18.08 23.54
CA ALA A 643 7.43 16.69 23.55
C ALA A 643 5.93 16.58 23.22
N ALA A 644 5.59 15.63 22.35
CA ALA A 644 4.21 15.29 22.05
C ALA A 644 3.59 14.54 23.24
N ASN A 645 2.32 14.80 23.53
CA ASN A 645 1.59 14.07 24.55
C ASN A 645 1.15 12.70 24.02
N ILE A 646 2.05 11.72 24.06
CA ILE A 646 1.73 10.34 23.74
C ILE A 646 1.02 9.69 24.94
N GLY A 647 -0.29 9.45 24.83
CA GLY A 647 -1.18 9.06 25.94
C GLY A 647 -0.59 8.04 26.94
N GLY A 648 -0.72 8.36 28.23
CA GLY A 648 -0.09 7.67 29.37
C GLY A 648 -0.37 6.16 29.46
N GLY A 649 0.57 5.35 29.01
CA GLY A 649 0.64 3.90 29.27
C GLY A 649 2.08 3.49 29.51
N ASP A 650 2.36 3.01 30.74
CA ASP A 650 3.63 2.49 31.28
C ASP A 650 4.87 2.60 30.38
N ALA A 651 5.46 3.79 30.37
CA ALA A 651 6.61 4.21 29.55
C ALA A 651 7.98 3.58 29.94
N LYS A 652 8.00 2.43 30.64
CA LYS A 652 9.25 1.75 31.03
C LYS A 652 9.62 0.55 30.16
N ARG A 653 8.82 0.23 29.14
CA ARG A 653 9.04 -0.92 28.25
C ARG A 653 9.11 -0.41 26.81
N LYS A 654 10.10 -0.87 26.03
CA LYS A 654 10.10 -0.72 24.56
C LYS A 654 8.73 -1.23 24.06
N ARG A 655 7.92 -0.34 23.48
CA ARG A 655 6.66 -0.75 22.84
C ARG A 655 7.00 -1.52 21.58
N SER A 656 6.38 -2.68 21.40
CA SER A 656 6.55 -3.40 20.14
C SER A 656 5.85 -2.64 19.04
N ALA A 657 6.47 -2.58 17.85
CA ALA A 657 5.84 -2.09 16.63
C ALA A 657 4.61 -2.92 16.20
N MET A 658 4.13 -3.90 16.99
CA MET A 658 2.98 -4.77 16.71
C MET A 658 1.89 -4.67 17.79
N GLU A 659 1.95 -3.68 18.68
CA GLU A 659 0.97 -3.55 19.77
C GLU A 659 -0.44 -3.19 19.27
N LEU A 660 -1.45 -3.86 19.82
CA LEU A 660 -2.87 -3.57 19.58
C LEU A 660 -3.38 -2.38 20.41
N SER A 661 -4.55 -1.87 20.01
CA SER A 661 -5.35 -0.97 20.84
C SER A 661 -5.51 -1.55 22.26
N LYS A 662 -5.57 -0.69 23.29
CA LYS A 662 -5.71 -1.16 24.68
C LYS A 662 -6.97 -1.98 24.90
N ARG A 663 -8.05 -1.72 24.14
CA ARG A 663 -9.33 -2.43 24.24
C ARG A 663 -9.22 -3.82 23.63
N ASP A 664 -8.65 -3.94 22.44
CA ASP A 664 -8.50 -5.23 21.77
C ASP A 664 -7.41 -6.08 22.46
N ALA A 665 -6.34 -5.45 22.95
CA ALA A 665 -5.29 -6.12 23.72
C ALA A 665 -5.76 -6.73 25.06
N GLN A 666 -6.92 -6.32 25.61
CA GLN A 666 -7.46 -6.92 26.84
C GLN A 666 -7.82 -8.39 26.66
N TRP A 667 -8.14 -8.80 25.43
CA TRP A 667 -8.38 -10.19 25.07
C TRP A 667 -7.11 -11.03 25.13
N ILE A 668 -5.98 -10.48 24.67
CA ILE A 668 -4.65 -11.12 24.69
C ILE A 668 -4.14 -11.32 26.14
N LYS A 669 -4.51 -10.44 27.08
CA LYS A 669 -4.00 -10.55 28.46
C LYS A 669 -4.72 -11.61 29.32
N LYS A 670 -5.95 -12.01 28.98
CA LYS A 670 -6.73 -12.96 29.80
C LYS A 670 -6.28 -14.42 29.66
N THR A 671 -5.60 -14.78 28.57
CA THR A 671 -5.11 -16.14 28.26
C THR A 671 -3.81 -16.51 28.98
N LYS A 672 -2.97 -15.54 29.39
CA LYS A 672 -1.74 -15.80 30.19
C LYS A 672 -1.99 -16.15 31.66
N GLY A 673 -3.25 -16.31 32.07
CA GLY A 673 -3.63 -16.81 33.40
C GLY A 673 -3.52 -18.33 33.53
N THR A 674 -2.36 -18.94 33.25
CA THR A 674 -2.16 -20.35 33.57
C THR A 674 -2.14 -20.52 35.09
N ARG A 675 -3.25 -21.08 35.60
CA ARG A 675 -3.38 -21.57 36.98
C ARG A 675 -2.23 -22.56 37.23
N LYS A 676 -1.19 -22.15 37.97
CA LYS A 676 -0.21 -23.09 38.53
C LYS A 676 -0.97 -24.06 39.43
N LEU A 677 -1.28 -25.25 38.92
CA LEU A 677 -1.64 -26.40 39.73
C LEU A 677 -0.40 -26.73 40.58
N ARG A 678 -0.46 -26.38 41.87
CA ARG A 678 0.46 -26.90 42.87
C ARG A 678 0.02 -28.33 43.20
N TYR A 679 0.93 -29.29 43.05
CA TYR A 679 0.94 -30.49 43.88
C TYR A 679 1.33 -30.12 45.31
#